data_AF-A0A7C3N9Y5-F1
#
_entry.id   AF-A0A7C3N9Y5-F1
#
_cell.length_a   1.000
_cell.length_b   1.000
_cell.length_c   1.000
_cell.angle_alpha   90.00
_cell.angle_beta   90.00
_cell.angle_gamma   90.00
#
_symmetry.space_group_name_H-M   'P 1'
#
loop_
_entity.id
_entity.type
_entity.pdbx_description
1 polymer ?
#
loop_
_entity_poly.entity_id
_entity_poly.type
_entity_poly.pdbx_seq_one_letter_code
_entity_poly.pdbx_strand_id
1 'polypeptide(L)'
;MQQLIEAKSLRAVAPHFQRSINLTYDAGNTDYIAGYIPTPNGARALAKILDNVADGKNQRAHILHAAYGSGKSLLAVVLHALASVDPATKTALELVIERLERAFPDEAKRIQTFQKSGRRLLPLLLSGEEGSLTLALPRALSHTLQQQGLGDLRPRTQFQAALDMIALWERTYPEVYVRLDEKLTQEEESSSGLINRLEAMDITALDLFERLYPSLTAGARFDRYAGQSLVDAFYSTAETLHEVGYDGIIIIWDEFGRFVEAKVGEAFGPEAALLQTFAEFCNRSGKHQVHLVLTTHRLLSGYASGLPLTYQQEWGRIAERFIAHNVASDPLVTYRLIVEALITPDTNAWSLFSERYQETFKELTARSLELALFEDLDDTILRQQIIERVWPLHPLTIYALPRLSSRVAQNERTLFTFLAADEPGTLFEYLARPADRWETIGLDKVWDYFAESIRTDMGPGGTHAIWSGVMYALSKISRNDPLEMMGAVIKALGVLSIVGETNVQMQSVAGRIVPTTELIAWGLNIEQDKVELWLEILARRRAVVFRRADGYWSFTRGSDVDLEAEIALASEQRTPTALQMRQLLERDVPLSFHLPRSYNQIKGMTRFFWSLYRWPDELKGTVTESFLKQLGPTGHADGAVVYVLVSNQAERDEALKLIP
;
A
#
# COMPACT_ATOMS: atom_id res chain seq x y z
N MET A 1 -25.13 -47.15 24.11
CA MET A 1 -25.49 -45.90 23.40
C MET A 1 -24.36 -44.92 23.66
N GLN A 2 -23.34 -45.03 22.83
CA GLN A 2 -22.02 -44.44 22.98
C GLN A 2 -22.12 -43.00 22.50
N GLN A 3 -21.94 -42.04 23.42
CA GLN A 3 -21.92 -40.62 23.08
C GLN A 3 -20.76 -40.39 22.08
N LEU A 4 -21.12 -39.94 20.87
CA LEU A 4 -20.19 -39.25 19.99
C LEU A 4 -19.72 -38.00 20.74
N ILE A 5 -18.50 -38.05 21.27
CA ILE A 5 -17.75 -36.85 21.62
C ILE A 5 -17.40 -36.22 20.27
N GLU A 6 -18.09 -35.14 19.91
CA GLU A 6 -17.69 -34.26 18.82
C GLU A 6 -16.21 -33.89 19.05
N ALA A 7 -15.33 -34.31 18.15
CA ALA A 7 -13.92 -34.00 18.23
C ALA A 7 -13.74 -32.48 18.06
N LYS A 8 -13.64 -31.76 19.18
CA LYS A 8 -13.38 -30.32 19.20
C LYS A 8 -11.98 -30.03 18.64
N SER A 9 -11.86 -28.96 17.85
CA SER A 9 -10.56 -28.50 17.35
C SER A 9 -9.68 -28.00 18.50
N LEU A 10 -8.39 -28.38 18.50
CA LEU A 10 -7.42 -27.95 19.52
C LEU A 10 -6.98 -26.48 19.34
N ARG A 11 -7.19 -25.95 18.13
CA ARG A 11 -6.80 -24.62 17.68
C ARG A 11 -7.88 -24.06 16.76
N ALA A 12 -8.08 -22.75 16.81
CA ALA A 12 -8.97 -22.03 15.90
C ALA A 12 -8.36 -20.68 15.54
N VAL A 13 -8.79 -20.10 14.41
CA VAL A 13 -8.39 -18.75 14.00
C VAL A 13 -9.10 -17.71 14.88
N ALA A 14 -8.38 -16.69 15.32
CA ALA A 14 -8.93 -15.57 16.06
C ALA A 14 -9.94 -14.78 15.19
N PRO A 15 -11.18 -14.48 15.65
CA PRO A 15 -12.21 -13.85 14.82
C PRO A 15 -11.84 -12.48 14.22
N HIS A 16 -11.02 -11.70 14.92
CA HIS A 16 -10.60 -10.36 14.49
C HIS A 16 -9.50 -10.37 13.41
N PHE A 17 -8.92 -11.53 13.10
CA PHE A 17 -7.85 -11.67 12.10
C PHE A 17 -8.36 -11.82 10.65
N GLN A 18 -9.68 -11.96 10.45
CA GLN A 18 -10.25 -12.37 9.15
C GLN A 18 -10.64 -11.22 8.20
N ARG A 19 -10.62 -9.95 8.64
CA ARG A 19 -11.20 -8.83 7.86
C ARG A 19 -10.21 -7.68 7.62
N SER A 20 -10.22 -7.17 6.38
CA SER A 20 -9.56 -5.90 6.03
C SER A 20 -10.27 -4.75 6.73
N ILE A 21 -9.49 -3.85 7.33
CA ILE A 21 -10.00 -2.69 8.08
C ILE A 21 -10.28 -1.54 7.12
N ASN A 22 -11.48 -0.98 7.20
CA ASN A 22 -11.81 0.30 6.60
C ASN A 22 -11.89 1.35 7.70
N LEU A 23 -10.97 2.32 7.69
CA LEU A 23 -10.85 3.30 8.76
C LEU A 23 -12.17 4.04 9.06
N THR A 24 -12.93 4.43 8.04
CA THR A 24 -14.17 5.21 8.20
C THR A 24 -15.30 4.40 8.83
N TYR A 25 -15.41 3.09 8.51
CA TYR A 25 -16.47 2.23 9.05
C TYR A 25 -16.08 1.55 10.38
N ASP A 26 -14.80 1.28 10.58
CA ASP A 26 -14.31 0.44 11.67
C ASP A 26 -13.72 1.22 12.86
N ALA A 27 -13.67 2.55 12.79
CA ALA A 27 -13.03 3.41 13.80
C ALA A 27 -13.54 3.21 15.25
N GLY A 28 -14.81 2.85 15.40
CA GLY A 28 -15.47 2.58 16.70
C GLY A 28 -15.56 1.10 17.07
N ASN A 29 -15.04 0.20 16.24
CA ASN A 29 -15.16 -1.24 16.48
C ASN A 29 -14.18 -1.70 17.57
N THR A 30 -14.73 -2.04 18.74
CA THR A 30 -13.97 -2.45 19.92
C THR A 30 -13.18 -3.74 19.71
N ASP A 31 -13.60 -4.63 18.81
CA ASP A 31 -12.93 -5.90 18.58
C ASP A 31 -11.60 -5.69 17.84
N TYR A 32 -11.56 -4.78 16.86
CA TYR A 32 -10.31 -4.43 16.19
C TYR A 32 -9.36 -3.71 17.14
N ILE A 33 -9.86 -2.77 17.94
CA ILE A 33 -9.04 -2.06 18.94
C ILE A 33 -8.45 -3.08 19.94
N ALA A 34 -9.29 -3.94 20.52
CA ALA A 34 -8.86 -4.94 21.50
C ALA A 34 -7.91 -6.00 20.89
N GLY A 35 -8.04 -6.26 19.59
CA GLY A 35 -7.16 -7.15 18.82
C GLY A 35 -5.83 -6.53 18.39
N TYR A 36 -5.59 -5.23 18.62
CA TYR A 36 -4.33 -4.60 18.23
C TYR A 36 -3.16 -5.15 19.04
N ILE A 37 -2.13 -5.58 18.30
CA ILE A 37 -0.87 -6.11 18.84
C ILE A 37 0.21 -5.06 18.63
N PRO A 38 0.69 -4.41 19.71
CA PRO A 38 1.71 -3.37 19.58
C PRO A 38 3.02 -3.89 19.00
N THR A 39 3.59 -3.09 18.11
CA THR A 39 4.92 -3.31 17.49
C THR A 39 5.88 -2.23 17.99
N PRO A 40 7.21 -2.45 17.99
CA PRO A 40 8.15 -1.43 18.47
C PRO A 40 8.04 -0.11 17.69
N ASN A 41 7.78 -0.21 16.39
CA ASN A 41 7.60 0.94 15.51
C ASN A 41 6.23 1.60 15.70
N GLY A 42 5.16 0.80 15.83
CA GLY A 42 3.81 1.31 16.07
C GLY A 42 3.69 2.01 17.43
N ALA A 43 4.26 1.43 18.48
CA ALA A 43 4.28 2.03 19.82
C ALA A 43 5.03 3.37 19.82
N ARG A 44 6.21 3.43 19.17
CA ARG A 44 6.97 4.69 19.01
C ARG A 44 6.19 5.73 18.22
N ALA A 45 5.51 5.33 17.16
CA ALA A 45 4.68 6.22 16.34
C ALA A 45 3.51 6.81 17.16
N LEU A 46 2.72 5.96 17.84
CA LEU A 46 1.62 6.40 18.71
C LEU A 46 2.10 7.36 19.79
N ALA A 47 3.15 7.00 20.53
CA ALA A 47 3.70 7.84 21.58
C ALA A 47 4.20 9.18 21.04
N LYS A 48 4.88 9.20 19.88
CA LYS A 48 5.40 10.43 19.28
C LYS A 48 4.29 11.34 18.74
N ILE A 49 3.23 10.77 18.14
CA ILE A 49 2.08 11.56 17.66
C ILE A 49 1.35 12.19 18.85
N LEU A 50 1.01 11.40 19.88
CA LEU A 50 0.28 11.88 21.04
C LEU A 50 1.08 12.87 21.91
N ASP A 51 2.40 12.71 22.00
CA ASP A 51 3.26 13.68 22.67
C ASP A 51 3.18 15.08 22.07
N ASN A 52 2.96 15.19 20.76
CA ASN A 52 2.89 16.49 20.07
C ASN A 52 1.57 17.23 20.32
N VAL A 53 0.66 16.63 21.10
CA VAL A 53 -0.52 17.29 21.64
C VAL A 53 -0.18 18.15 22.85
N ALA A 54 0.93 17.89 23.55
CA ALA A 54 1.36 18.66 24.72
C ALA A 54 1.73 20.11 24.39
N ASP A 55 1.67 21.00 25.38
CA ASP A 55 1.97 22.42 25.19
C ASP A 55 3.43 22.65 24.79
N GLY A 56 3.66 23.65 23.94
CA GLY A 56 4.99 23.97 23.41
C GLY A 56 5.54 23.00 22.36
N LYS A 57 4.79 21.94 22.01
CA LYS A 57 5.10 21.07 20.88
C LYS A 57 4.40 21.54 19.61
N ASN A 58 5.08 21.39 18.49
CA ASN A 58 4.69 21.98 17.21
C ASN A 58 4.93 21.06 16.00
N GLN A 59 5.30 19.79 16.20
CA GLN A 59 5.46 18.84 15.09
C GLN A 59 4.18 18.00 14.95
N ARG A 60 3.19 18.49 14.23
CA ARG A 60 1.84 17.88 14.17
C ARG A 60 1.48 17.28 12.81
N ALA A 61 2.39 17.36 11.84
CA ALA A 61 2.30 16.66 10.57
C ALA A 61 3.14 15.37 10.60
N HIS A 62 2.51 14.23 10.36
CA HIS A 62 3.08 12.90 10.48
C HIS A 62 2.75 12.03 9.26
N ILE A 63 3.67 11.13 8.91
CA ILE A 63 3.45 10.10 7.88
C ILE A 63 3.75 8.73 8.47
N LEU A 64 2.82 7.81 8.33
CA LEU A 64 2.99 6.40 8.62
C LEU A 64 3.26 5.66 7.31
N HIS A 65 4.49 5.19 7.10
CA HIS A 65 4.83 4.49 5.86
C HIS A 65 5.24 3.04 6.12
N ALA A 66 4.70 2.11 5.33
CA ALA A 66 5.05 0.69 5.33
C ALA A 66 4.33 -0.03 4.18
N ALA A 67 4.80 -1.21 3.77
CA ALA A 67 4.14 -2.04 2.75
C ALA A 67 2.66 -2.33 3.06
N TYR A 68 1.88 -2.75 2.07
CA TYR A 68 0.48 -3.15 2.27
C TYR A 68 0.37 -4.29 3.30
N GLY A 69 -0.61 -4.20 4.20
CA GLY A 69 -0.87 -5.22 5.23
C GLY A 69 -0.08 -5.08 6.53
N SER A 70 0.87 -4.14 6.64
CA SER A 70 1.65 -3.81 7.85
C SER A 70 0.88 -3.30 9.08
N GLY A 71 -0.45 -3.35 9.06
CA GLY A 71 -1.27 -2.87 10.17
C GLY A 71 -1.38 -1.34 10.31
N LYS A 72 -1.01 -0.55 9.28
CA LYS A 72 -1.18 0.92 9.27
C LYS A 72 -2.61 1.36 9.60
N SER A 73 -3.60 0.75 8.95
CA SER A 73 -5.02 1.06 9.16
C SER A 73 -5.47 0.69 10.57
N LEU A 74 -4.99 -0.44 11.12
CA LEU A 74 -5.27 -0.83 12.50
C LEU A 74 -4.63 0.15 13.50
N LEU A 75 -3.39 0.56 13.24
CA LEU A 75 -2.69 1.58 14.02
C LEU A 75 -3.45 2.92 13.99
N ALA A 76 -4.01 3.29 12.84
CA ALA A 76 -4.85 4.47 12.66
C ALA A 76 -6.16 4.38 13.45
N VAL A 77 -6.83 3.21 13.49
CA VAL A 77 -8.01 2.97 14.34
C VAL A 77 -7.68 3.11 15.82
N VAL A 78 -6.54 2.57 16.27
CA VAL A 78 -6.09 2.70 17.67
C VAL A 78 -5.74 4.16 18.00
N LEU A 79 -5.10 4.88 17.08
CA LEU A 79 -4.82 6.31 17.24
C LEU A 79 -6.10 7.13 17.33
N HIS A 80 -7.10 6.84 16.48
CA HIS A 80 -8.42 7.44 16.55
C HIS A 80 -9.05 7.25 17.94
N ALA A 81 -9.07 6.01 18.44
CA ALA A 81 -9.66 5.70 19.74
C ALA A 81 -8.91 6.37 20.90
N LEU A 82 -7.57 6.40 20.84
CA LEU A 82 -6.76 7.11 21.83
C LEU A 82 -7.05 8.61 21.83
N ALA A 83 -7.17 9.24 20.65
CA ALA A 83 -7.34 10.68 20.52
C ALA A 83 -8.75 11.20 20.85
N SER A 84 -9.80 10.41 20.55
CA SER A 84 -11.19 10.79 20.80
C SER A 84 -11.60 10.67 22.28
N VAL A 85 -10.97 9.75 23.02
CA VAL A 85 -11.31 9.42 24.42
C VAL A 85 -12.79 9.03 24.56
N ASP A 86 -13.32 8.29 23.58
CA ASP A 86 -14.69 7.78 23.58
C ASP A 86 -14.88 6.69 24.65
N PRO A 87 -15.82 6.87 25.61
CA PRO A 87 -16.16 5.86 26.62
C PRO A 87 -16.44 4.47 26.05
N ALA A 88 -17.01 4.36 24.84
CA ALA A 88 -17.34 3.07 24.22
C ALA A 88 -16.08 2.23 23.92
N THR A 89 -14.96 2.87 23.62
CA THR A 89 -13.69 2.19 23.27
C THR A 89 -12.77 1.94 24.46
N LYS A 90 -13.13 2.45 25.65
CA LYS A 90 -12.27 2.47 26.84
C LYS A 90 -11.76 1.08 27.23
N THR A 91 -12.65 0.10 27.36
CA THR A 91 -12.28 -1.28 27.75
C THR A 91 -11.33 -1.92 26.74
N ALA A 92 -11.55 -1.69 25.45
CA ALA A 92 -10.67 -2.20 24.40
C ALA A 92 -9.29 -1.53 24.44
N LEU A 93 -9.24 -0.22 24.70
CA LEU A 93 -8.00 0.52 24.88
C LEU A 93 -7.22 0.07 26.12
N GLU A 94 -7.88 -0.27 27.23
CA GLU A 94 -7.21 -0.78 28.43
C GLU A 94 -6.41 -2.05 28.12
N LEU A 95 -6.95 -2.98 27.31
CA LEU A 95 -6.23 -4.18 26.85
C LEU A 95 -5.01 -3.82 25.97
N VAL A 96 -5.13 -2.81 25.11
CA VAL A 96 -4.01 -2.33 24.29
C VAL A 96 -2.91 -1.70 25.16
N ILE A 97 -3.31 -0.90 26.15
CA ILE A 97 -2.38 -0.26 27.08
C ILE A 97 -1.66 -1.31 27.93
N GLU A 98 -2.34 -2.34 28.44
CA GLU A 98 -1.72 -3.44 29.18
C GLU A 98 -0.66 -4.17 28.33
N ARG A 99 -0.95 -4.40 27.04
CA ARG A 99 0.03 -4.99 26.11
C ARG A 99 1.21 -4.04 25.85
N LEU A 100 0.96 -2.74 25.72
CA LEU A 100 1.99 -1.72 25.58
C LEU A 100 2.88 -1.64 26.83
N GLU A 101 2.31 -1.68 28.04
CA GLU A 101 3.08 -1.64 29.29
C GLU A 101 4.02 -2.83 29.43
N ARG A 102 3.55 -4.02 29.04
CA ARG A 102 4.35 -5.26 29.07
C ARG A 102 5.50 -5.24 28.08
N ALA A 103 5.27 -4.76 26.85
CA ALA A 103 6.22 -4.87 25.76
C ALA A 103 7.09 -3.60 25.56
N PHE A 104 6.53 -2.41 25.81
CA PHE A 104 7.09 -1.10 25.47
C PHE A 104 6.79 -0.07 26.59
N PRO A 105 7.38 -0.24 27.79
CA PRO A 105 6.98 0.50 28.99
C PRO A 105 7.21 2.02 28.89
N ASP A 106 8.21 2.48 28.14
CA ASP A 106 8.51 3.91 27.99
C ASP A 106 7.51 4.60 27.05
N GLU A 107 7.16 3.96 25.94
CA GLU A 107 6.09 4.40 25.04
C GLU A 107 4.73 4.39 25.75
N ALA A 108 4.44 3.34 26.53
CA ALA A 108 3.21 3.22 27.30
C ALA A 108 3.04 4.40 28.29
N LYS A 109 4.09 4.78 29.02
CA LYS A 109 4.07 5.94 29.93
C LYS A 109 3.73 7.25 29.21
N ARG A 110 4.28 7.45 28.00
CA ARG A 110 4.01 8.66 27.19
C ARG A 110 2.56 8.71 26.73
N ILE A 111 2.04 7.59 26.23
CA ILE A 111 0.62 7.45 25.83
C ILE A 111 -0.30 7.67 27.04
N GLN A 112 0.02 7.11 28.20
CA GLN A 112 -0.75 7.32 29.43
C GLN A 112 -0.68 8.76 29.93
N THR A 113 0.43 9.47 29.70
CA THR A 113 0.54 10.89 30.06
C THR A 113 -0.46 11.71 29.25
N PHE A 114 -0.61 11.42 27.95
CA PHE A 114 -1.66 11.99 27.13
C PHE A 114 -3.06 11.66 27.67
N GLN A 115 -3.37 10.38 27.96
CA GLN A 115 -4.68 9.99 28.51
C GLN A 115 -5.01 10.69 29.84
N LYS A 116 -4.01 10.81 30.74
CA LYS A 116 -4.15 11.49 32.04
C LYS A 116 -4.29 13.00 31.90
N SER A 117 -3.83 13.59 30.80
CA SER A 117 -3.99 15.03 30.54
C SER A 117 -5.46 15.42 30.35
N GLY A 118 -6.32 14.45 30.03
CA GLY A 118 -7.74 14.68 29.73
C GLY A 118 -7.99 15.37 28.40
N ARG A 119 -6.93 15.62 27.60
CA ARG A 119 -7.06 16.28 26.30
C ARG A 119 -7.83 15.42 25.31
N ARG A 120 -8.64 16.07 24.48
CA ARG A 120 -9.50 15.40 23.49
C ARG A 120 -9.33 16.05 22.13
N LEU A 121 -9.08 15.25 21.09
CA LEU A 121 -9.03 15.74 19.72
C LEU A 121 -10.24 15.19 18.96
N LEU A 122 -10.87 16.03 18.14
CA LEU A 122 -11.91 15.60 17.24
C LEU A 122 -11.27 14.85 16.07
N PRO A 123 -11.52 13.54 15.90
CA PRO A 123 -10.87 12.80 14.83
C PRO A 123 -11.62 12.96 13.51
N LEU A 124 -10.88 13.33 12.47
CA LEU A 124 -11.35 13.44 11.09
C LEU A 124 -10.77 12.30 10.27
N LEU A 125 -11.64 11.44 9.74
CA LEU A 125 -11.22 10.22 9.06
C LEU A 125 -11.44 10.36 7.54
N LEU A 126 -10.39 10.08 6.77
CA LEU A 126 -10.41 10.01 5.31
C LEU A 126 -9.78 8.70 4.85
N SER A 127 -10.18 8.18 3.69
CA SER A 127 -9.63 6.94 3.14
C SER A 127 -9.53 6.97 1.62
N GLY A 128 -8.36 6.65 1.09
CA GLY A 128 -8.13 6.50 -0.35
C GLY A 128 -8.13 7.81 -1.13
N GLU A 129 -8.63 7.75 -2.36
CA GLU A 129 -8.71 8.89 -3.28
C GLU A 129 -9.99 9.68 -3.02
N GLU A 130 -9.86 10.82 -2.33
CA GLU A 130 -10.97 11.73 -1.97
C GLU A 130 -11.09 12.96 -2.90
N GLY A 131 -10.53 12.88 -4.12
CA GLY A 131 -10.54 14.00 -5.07
C GLY A 131 -9.42 15.01 -4.82
N SER A 132 -9.74 16.28 -4.54
CA SER A 132 -8.79 17.35 -4.23
C SER A 132 -8.72 17.65 -2.73
N LEU A 133 -7.59 18.17 -2.23
CA LEU A 133 -7.48 18.57 -0.81
C LEU A 133 -8.50 19.64 -0.41
N THR A 134 -8.83 20.55 -1.33
CA THR A 134 -9.81 21.63 -1.13
C THR A 134 -11.24 21.14 -0.95
N LEU A 135 -11.56 19.93 -1.36
CA LEU A 135 -12.88 19.32 -1.21
C LEU A 135 -12.88 18.27 -0.11
N ALA A 136 -11.89 17.36 -0.14
CA ALA A 136 -11.79 16.24 0.77
C ALA A 136 -11.81 16.69 2.25
N LEU A 137 -10.96 17.66 2.59
CA LEU A 137 -10.79 18.10 3.97
C LEU A 137 -12.01 18.86 4.52
N PRO A 138 -12.57 19.89 3.84
CA PRO A 138 -13.80 20.55 4.33
C PRO A 138 -15.02 19.63 4.37
N ARG A 139 -15.14 18.70 3.42
CA ARG A 139 -16.23 17.70 3.41
C ARG A 139 -16.14 16.80 4.62
N ALA A 140 -14.96 16.23 4.86
CA ALA A 140 -14.73 15.40 6.03
C ALA A 140 -15.03 16.18 7.32
N LEU A 141 -14.55 17.43 7.42
CA LEU A 141 -14.79 18.31 8.59
C LEU A 141 -16.28 18.50 8.88
N SER A 142 -17.05 18.87 7.86
CA SER A 142 -18.48 19.15 8.01
C SER A 142 -19.26 17.88 8.35
N HIS A 143 -18.94 16.77 7.70
CA HIS A 143 -19.55 15.48 7.99
C HIS A 143 -19.27 15.02 9.42
N THR A 144 -18.01 15.11 9.90
CA THR A 144 -17.67 14.75 11.29
C THR A 144 -18.35 15.64 12.31
N LEU A 145 -18.41 16.96 12.09
CA LEU A 145 -19.14 17.86 12.98
C LEU A 145 -20.62 17.48 13.08
N GLN A 146 -21.26 17.17 11.95
CA GLN A 146 -22.65 16.74 11.93
C GLN A 146 -22.86 15.41 12.69
N GLN A 147 -21.99 14.42 12.47
CA GLN A 147 -22.06 13.12 13.15
C GLN A 147 -21.90 13.24 14.68
N GLN A 148 -21.10 14.20 15.16
CA GLN A 148 -20.88 14.44 16.59
C GLN A 148 -21.93 15.39 17.21
N GLY A 149 -22.99 15.75 16.46
CA GLY A 149 -24.00 16.70 16.93
C GLY A 149 -23.50 18.14 17.07
N LEU A 150 -22.37 18.47 16.44
CA LEU A 150 -21.74 19.79 16.43
C LEU A 150 -21.98 20.55 15.11
N GLY A 151 -23.04 20.20 14.38
CA GLY A 151 -23.36 20.79 13.08
C GLY A 151 -23.59 22.30 13.11
N ASP A 152 -23.89 22.88 14.27
CA ASP A 152 -24.06 24.31 14.46
C ASP A 152 -22.74 25.10 14.34
N LEU A 153 -21.58 24.45 14.50
CA LEU A 153 -20.25 25.06 14.36
C LEU A 153 -19.82 25.32 12.90
N ARG A 154 -20.79 25.26 11.96
CA ARG A 154 -20.66 25.39 10.49
C ARG A 154 -19.32 25.98 10.03
N PRO A 155 -18.42 25.16 9.44
CA PRO A 155 -17.11 25.64 8.98
C PRO A 155 -17.27 26.74 7.93
N ARG A 156 -16.46 27.79 8.02
CA ARG A 156 -16.47 28.92 7.08
C ARG A 156 -15.81 28.56 5.75
N THR A 157 -16.53 27.82 4.91
CA THR A 157 -16.06 27.36 3.59
C THR A 157 -16.62 28.20 2.44
N GLN A 158 -16.11 27.99 1.22
CA GLN A 158 -16.68 28.57 0.00
C GLN A 158 -18.15 28.16 -0.25
N PHE A 159 -18.53 26.93 0.16
CA PHE A 159 -19.91 26.46 0.09
C PHE A 159 -20.79 27.19 1.10
N GLN A 160 -20.28 27.39 2.32
CA GLN A 160 -20.99 28.17 3.35
C GLN A 160 -21.17 29.62 2.91
N ALA A 161 -20.17 30.24 2.29
CA ALA A 161 -20.30 31.60 1.74
C ALA A 161 -21.40 31.69 0.66
N ALA A 162 -21.52 30.67 -0.20
CA ALA A 162 -22.60 30.60 -1.18
C ALA A 162 -23.97 30.46 -0.51
N LEU A 163 -24.09 29.56 0.49
CA LEU A 163 -25.32 29.39 1.27
C LEU A 163 -25.71 30.67 2.02
N ASP A 164 -24.75 31.35 2.65
CA ASP A 164 -24.99 32.61 3.36
C ASP A 164 -25.47 33.71 2.41
N MET A 165 -24.95 33.76 1.18
CA MET A 165 -25.41 34.69 0.14
C MET A 165 -26.82 34.37 -0.34
N ILE A 166 -27.15 33.08 -0.53
CA ILE A 166 -28.51 32.65 -0.91
C ILE A 166 -29.50 33.03 0.19
N ALA A 167 -29.16 32.75 1.46
CA ALA A 167 -29.99 33.12 2.62
C ALA A 167 -30.13 34.64 2.78
N LEU A 168 -29.06 35.40 2.48
CA LEU A 168 -29.10 36.86 2.46
C LEU A 168 -30.08 37.37 1.39
N TRP A 169 -30.05 36.79 0.18
CA TRP A 169 -30.98 37.13 -0.89
C TRP A 169 -32.42 36.77 -0.52
N GLU A 170 -32.66 35.58 0.03
CA GLU A 170 -33.99 35.17 0.49
C GLU A 170 -34.57 36.15 1.53
N ARG A 171 -33.75 36.56 2.52
CA ARG A 171 -34.21 37.42 3.62
C ARG A 171 -34.26 38.91 3.26
N THR A 172 -33.28 39.40 2.52
CA THR A 172 -32.98 40.85 2.42
C THR A 172 -33.15 41.39 0.99
N TYR A 173 -33.01 40.54 -0.02
CA TYR A 173 -33.16 40.91 -1.43
C TYR A 173 -34.06 39.91 -2.19
N PRO A 174 -35.35 39.77 -1.85
CA PRO A 174 -36.20 38.67 -2.35
C PRO A 174 -36.33 38.66 -3.88
N GLU A 175 -36.24 39.84 -4.52
CA GLU A 175 -36.26 39.96 -5.98
C GLU A 175 -35.08 39.24 -6.65
N VAL A 176 -33.91 39.21 -6.00
CA VAL A 176 -32.73 38.48 -6.49
C VAL A 176 -32.92 36.98 -6.30
N TYR A 177 -33.53 36.56 -5.18
CA TYR A 177 -33.83 35.17 -4.91
C TYR A 177 -34.83 34.59 -5.92
N VAL A 178 -35.87 35.33 -6.30
CA VAL A 178 -36.81 34.92 -7.35
C VAL A 178 -36.10 34.77 -8.71
N ARG A 179 -35.20 35.69 -9.06
CA ARG A 179 -34.39 35.58 -10.30
C ARG A 179 -33.42 34.41 -10.28
N LEU A 180 -32.88 34.06 -9.10
CA LEU A 180 -32.09 32.85 -8.92
C LEU A 180 -32.95 31.63 -9.25
N ASP A 181 -34.16 31.54 -8.70
CA ASP A 181 -35.08 30.42 -8.94
C ASP A 181 -35.51 30.31 -10.42
N GLU A 182 -35.80 31.43 -11.07
CA GLU A 182 -36.09 31.48 -12.52
C GLU A 182 -34.92 30.95 -13.36
N LYS A 183 -33.68 31.30 -12.99
CA LYS A 183 -32.47 30.84 -13.69
C LYS A 183 -32.17 29.37 -13.42
N LEU A 184 -32.41 28.89 -12.20
CA LEU A 184 -32.24 27.48 -11.87
C LEU A 184 -33.26 26.60 -12.62
N THR A 185 -34.49 27.09 -12.76
CA THR A 185 -35.54 26.39 -13.53
C THR A 185 -35.14 26.18 -14.99
N GLN A 186 -34.38 27.11 -15.58
CA GLN A 186 -33.85 26.98 -16.96
C GLN A 186 -32.74 25.92 -17.09
N GLU A 187 -32.08 25.57 -15.98
CA GLU A 187 -31.03 24.54 -15.89
C GLU A 187 -31.57 23.23 -15.30
N GLU A 188 -32.90 23.03 -15.27
CA GLU A 188 -33.59 21.86 -14.69
C GLU A 188 -33.31 21.65 -13.19
N GLU A 189 -32.94 22.71 -12.46
CA GLU A 189 -32.62 22.69 -11.03
C GLU A 189 -33.62 23.56 -10.23
N SER A 190 -33.77 23.33 -8.92
CA SER A 190 -34.58 24.18 -8.02
C SER A 190 -33.71 24.88 -6.99
N SER A 191 -34.16 26.00 -6.43
CA SER A 191 -33.44 26.68 -5.33
C SER A 191 -33.20 25.74 -4.13
N SER A 192 -34.19 24.93 -3.76
CA SER A 192 -34.03 23.90 -2.73
C SER A 192 -33.03 22.80 -3.12
N GLY A 193 -32.99 22.39 -4.38
CA GLY A 193 -32.04 21.40 -4.89
C GLY A 193 -30.60 21.91 -4.83
N LEU A 194 -30.39 23.15 -5.27
CA LEU A 194 -29.09 23.83 -5.19
C LEU A 194 -28.62 23.96 -3.73
N ILE A 195 -29.49 24.40 -2.81
CA ILE A 195 -29.17 24.53 -1.38
C ILE A 195 -28.74 23.18 -0.81
N ASN A 196 -29.53 22.12 -1.02
CA ASN A 196 -29.20 20.78 -0.51
C ASN A 196 -27.87 20.26 -1.07
N ARG A 197 -27.57 20.53 -2.35
CA ARG A 197 -26.30 20.11 -2.98
C ARG A 197 -25.11 20.93 -2.50
N LEU A 198 -25.29 22.23 -2.23
CA LEU A 198 -24.27 23.07 -1.61
C LEU A 198 -24.00 22.67 -0.16
N GLU A 199 -25.03 22.31 0.60
CA GLU A 199 -24.90 21.72 1.95
C GLU A 199 -24.15 20.38 1.90
N ALA A 200 -24.36 19.59 0.85
CA ALA A 200 -23.62 18.36 0.59
C ALA A 200 -22.21 18.58 -0.02
N MET A 201 -21.77 19.83 -0.17
CA MET A 201 -20.49 20.22 -0.76
C MET A 201 -20.24 19.70 -2.19
N ASP A 202 -21.30 19.63 -3.01
CA ASP A 202 -21.21 19.28 -4.42
C ASP A 202 -20.54 20.39 -5.24
N ILE A 203 -19.39 20.08 -5.84
CA ILE A 203 -18.62 21.07 -6.62
C ILE A 203 -19.38 21.58 -7.84
N THR A 204 -20.20 20.74 -8.49
CA THR A 204 -20.96 21.15 -9.66
C THR A 204 -22.09 22.11 -9.30
N ALA A 205 -22.62 22.01 -8.09
CA ALA A 205 -23.58 22.98 -7.55
C ALA A 205 -22.91 24.33 -7.24
N LEU A 206 -21.68 24.32 -6.71
CA LEU A 206 -20.90 25.53 -6.50
C LEU A 206 -20.51 26.21 -7.81
N ASP A 207 -20.05 25.45 -8.81
CA ASP A 207 -19.73 25.97 -10.14
C ASP A 207 -20.98 26.53 -10.84
N LEU A 208 -22.14 25.87 -10.67
CA LEU A 208 -23.43 26.39 -11.15
C LEU A 208 -23.76 27.73 -10.48
N PHE A 209 -23.68 27.80 -9.15
CA PHE A 209 -23.94 29.03 -8.40
C PHE A 209 -23.03 30.17 -8.86
N GLU A 210 -21.72 29.94 -8.97
CA GLU A 210 -20.77 30.95 -9.41
C GLU A 210 -20.99 31.40 -10.85
N ARG A 211 -21.35 30.48 -11.76
CA ARG A 211 -21.70 30.82 -13.14
C ARG A 211 -22.93 31.72 -13.20
N LEU A 212 -23.92 31.49 -12.33
CA LEU A 212 -25.14 32.29 -12.25
C LEU A 212 -24.94 33.63 -11.53
N TYR A 213 -24.02 33.69 -10.57
CA TYR A 213 -23.82 34.82 -9.67
C TYR A 213 -23.64 36.19 -10.37
N PRO A 214 -22.82 36.36 -11.42
CA PRO A 214 -22.68 37.65 -12.11
C PRO A 214 -23.98 38.13 -12.75
N SER A 215 -24.80 37.22 -13.25
CA SER A 215 -26.09 37.58 -13.84
C SER A 215 -27.13 38.01 -12.80
N LEU A 216 -26.92 37.64 -11.53
CA LEU A 216 -27.75 38.00 -10.39
C LEU A 216 -27.27 39.29 -9.70
N THR A 217 -26.00 39.66 -9.87
CA THR A 217 -25.32 40.74 -9.12
C THR A 217 -24.71 41.82 -10.01
N ALA A 218 -25.40 42.21 -11.09
CA ALA A 218 -24.99 43.28 -12.00
C ALA A 218 -23.55 43.13 -12.54
N GLY A 219 -23.10 41.88 -12.75
CA GLY A 219 -21.77 41.55 -13.27
C GLY A 219 -20.68 41.35 -12.21
N ALA A 220 -21.00 41.42 -10.91
CA ALA A 220 -20.03 41.11 -9.87
C ALA A 220 -19.63 39.62 -9.92
N ARG A 221 -18.36 39.31 -9.62
CA ARG A 221 -17.91 37.92 -9.51
C ARG A 221 -18.12 37.43 -8.10
N PHE A 222 -18.55 36.18 -7.96
CA PHE A 222 -18.57 35.53 -6.65
C PHE A 222 -17.12 35.36 -6.20
N ASP A 223 -16.79 35.91 -5.05
CA ASP A 223 -15.46 35.74 -4.48
C ASP A 223 -15.40 34.39 -3.76
N ARG A 224 -14.79 33.38 -4.42
CA ARG A 224 -14.50 32.08 -3.80
C ARG A 224 -13.69 32.22 -2.50
N TYR A 225 -12.93 33.31 -2.35
CA TYR A 225 -12.10 33.66 -1.20
C TYR A 225 -12.78 34.60 -0.20
N ALA A 226 -14.04 34.98 -0.42
CA ALA A 226 -14.87 35.53 0.66
C ALA A 226 -15.18 34.45 1.71
N GLY A 227 -15.10 33.17 1.33
CA GLY A 227 -14.89 32.06 2.26
C GLY A 227 -13.44 32.02 2.74
N GLN A 228 -13.23 31.76 4.02
CA GLN A 228 -11.92 31.63 4.64
C GLN A 228 -11.06 30.56 3.92
N SER A 229 -9.73 30.75 3.87
CA SER A 229 -8.83 29.75 3.28
C SER A 229 -9.01 28.39 3.98
N LEU A 230 -8.61 27.28 3.34
CA LEU A 230 -8.68 25.95 3.97
C LEU A 230 -8.06 25.95 5.38
N VAL A 231 -6.93 26.65 5.53
CA VAL A 231 -6.24 26.82 6.81
C VAL A 231 -7.10 27.59 7.81
N ASP A 232 -7.69 28.71 7.40
CA ASP A 232 -8.52 29.55 8.27
C ASP A 232 -9.81 28.83 8.70
N ALA A 233 -10.41 28.04 7.82
CA ALA A 233 -11.58 27.22 8.14
C ALA A 233 -11.25 26.20 9.23
N PHE A 234 -10.13 25.47 9.10
CA PHE A 234 -9.71 24.51 10.12
C PHE A 234 -9.27 25.19 11.42
N TYR A 235 -8.60 26.34 11.35
CA TYR A 235 -8.19 27.10 12.52
C TYR A 235 -9.39 27.64 13.30
N SER A 236 -10.33 28.28 12.63
CA SER A 236 -11.54 28.83 13.26
C SER A 236 -12.44 27.73 13.84
N THR A 237 -12.56 26.59 13.17
CA THR A 237 -13.26 25.44 13.74
C THR A 237 -12.52 24.86 14.96
N ALA A 238 -11.18 24.75 14.93
CA ALA A 238 -10.42 24.31 16.09
C ALA A 238 -10.51 25.31 17.27
N GLU A 239 -10.70 26.60 16.98
CA GLU A 239 -10.96 27.64 17.99
C GLU A 239 -12.32 27.45 18.66
N THR A 240 -13.39 27.28 17.88
CA THR A 240 -14.74 27.08 18.43
C THR A 240 -14.92 25.73 19.12
N LEU A 241 -14.24 24.68 18.65
CA LEU A 241 -14.22 23.37 19.28
C LEU A 241 -13.69 23.39 20.72
N HIS A 242 -12.87 24.39 21.05
CA HIS A 242 -12.38 24.58 22.41
C HIS A 242 -13.50 24.90 23.41
N GLU A 243 -14.56 25.56 22.97
CA GLU A 243 -15.70 25.91 23.82
C GLU A 243 -16.58 24.69 24.16
N VAL A 244 -16.53 23.65 23.32
CA VAL A 244 -17.30 22.40 23.48
C VAL A 244 -16.46 21.24 24.02
N GLY A 245 -15.24 21.52 24.50
CA GLY A 245 -14.41 20.56 25.26
C GLY A 245 -13.41 19.76 24.44
N TYR A 246 -13.10 20.17 23.21
CA TYR A 246 -12.00 19.59 22.41
C TYR A 246 -10.78 20.52 22.38
N ASP A 247 -9.58 19.97 22.42
CA ASP A 247 -8.32 20.71 22.36
C ASP A 247 -7.82 20.92 20.92
N GLY A 248 -8.49 20.32 19.94
CA GLY A 248 -8.16 20.44 18.53
C GLY A 248 -8.76 19.36 17.66
N ILE A 249 -8.22 19.24 16.45
CA ILE A 249 -8.63 18.31 15.40
C ILE A 249 -7.44 17.39 15.08
N ILE A 250 -7.70 16.09 14.90
CA ILE A 250 -6.72 15.14 14.36
C ILE A 250 -7.24 14.53 13.07
N ILE A 251 -6.57 14.83 11.96
CA ILE A 251 -6.92 14.32 10.63
C ILE A 251 -6.10 13.06 10.40
N ILE A 252 -6.78 11.95 10.16
CA ILE A 252 -6.19 10.65 9.85
C ILE A 252 -6.65 10.24 8.46
N TRP A 253 -5.72 10.25 7.51
CA TRP A 253 -5.99 9.91 6.12
C TRP A 253 -5.30 8.60 5.75
N ASP A 254 -6.10 7.54 5.65
CA ASP A 254 -5.62 6.22 5.25
C ASP A 254 -5.48 6.08 3.72
N GLU A 255 -4.51 5.30 3.25
CA GLU A 255 -4.21 5.13 1.82
C GLU A 255 -3.90 6.45 1.07
N PHE A 256 -3.31 7.45 1.74
CA PHE A 256 -2.92 8.72 1.10
C PHE A 256 -1.98 8.51 -0.10
N GLY A 257 -1.25 7.39 -0.15
CA GLY A 257 -0.47 7.00 -1.32
C GLY A 257 -1.28 6.95 -2.62
N ARG A 258 -2.55 6.52 -2.58
CA ARG A 258 -3.43 6.49 -3.76
C ARG A 258 -3.80 7.87 -4.26
N PHE A 259 -4.06 8.80 -3.34
CA PHE A 259 -4.25 10.21 -3.68
C PHE A 259 -3.03 10.80 -4.39
N VAL A 260 -1.82 10.46 -3.89
CA VAL A 260 -0.58 10.88 -4.55
C VAL A 260 -0.45 10.26 -5.93
N GLU A 261 -0.60 8.94 -6.06
CA GLU A 261 -0.49 8.22 -7.35
C GLU A 261 -1.45 8.75 -8.42
N ALA A 262 -2.72 9.01 -8.06
CA ALA A 262 -3.74 9.53 -8.97
C ALA A 262 -3.38 10.90 -9.55
N LYS A 263 -2.62 11.71 -8.80
CA LYS A 263 -2.29 13.10 -9.14
C LYS A 263 -0.88 13.28 -9.69
N VAL A 264 0.01 12.27 -9.58
CA VAL A 264 1.42 12.33 -10.03
C VAL A 264 1.56 12.63 -11.53
N GLY A 265 0.61 12.19 -12.36
CA GLY A 265 0.61 12.45 -13.80
C GLY A 265 0.12 13.85 -14.21
N GLU A 266 -0.67 14.52 -13.36
CA GLU A 266 -1.21 15.85 -13.58
C GLU A 266 -0.29 16.87 -12.90
N ALA A 267 0.82 17.28 -13.54
CA ALA A 267 1.74 18.36 -13.10
C ALA A 267 1.45 18.83 -11.66
N PHE A 268 1.82 17.99 -10.68
CA PHE A 268 1.30 17.98 -9.29
C PHE A 268 1.75 19.25 -8.56
N GLY A 269 1.19 20.39 -8.94
CA GLY A 269 1.61 21.73 -8.54
C GLY A 269 0.69 22.33 -7.49
N PRO A 270 -0.60 22.58 -7.80
CA PRO A 270 -1.51 23.22 -6.85
C PRO A 270 -1.79 22.34 -5.62
N GLU A 271 -1.96 21.03 -5.79
CA GLU A 271 -2.17 20.08 -4.69
C GLU A 271 -0.92 19.93 -3.81
N ALA A 272 0.28 19.89 -4.39
CA ALA A 272 1.53 19.84 -3.63
C ALA A 272 1.74 21.11 -2.81
N ALA A 273 1.50 22.28 -3.41
CA ALA A 273 1.60 23.56 -2.73
C ALA A 273 0.57 23.67 -1.58
N LEU A 274 -0.64 23.15 -1.78
CA LEU A 274 -1.68 23.12 -0.74
C LEU A 274 -1.32 22.16 0.38
N LEU A 275 -0.86 20.94 0.08
CA LEU A 275 -0.37 19.99 1.07
C LEU A 275 0.76 20.58 1.90
N GLN A 276 1.71 21.25 1.25
CA GLN A 276 2.81 21.95 1.90
C GLN A 276 2.30 23.01 2.87
N THR A 277 1.42 23.90 2.39
CA THR A 277 0.85 24.99 3.17
C THR A 277 0.06 24.46 4.37
N PHE A 278 -0.71 23.40 4.17
CA PHE A 278 -1.52 22.79 5.22
C PHE A 278 -0.67 22.04 6.26
N ALA A 279 0.40 21.37 5.84
CA ALA A 279 1.36 20.75 6.76
C ALA A 279 2.12 21.80 7.61
N GLU A 280 2.51 22.93 7.00
CA GLU A 280 3.08 24.07 7.73
C GLU A 280 2.11 24.64 8.76
N PHE A 281 0.84 24.79 8.38
CA PHE A 281 -0.23 25.20 9.28
C PHE A 281 -0.38 24.24 10.46
N CYS A 282 -0.46 22.93 10.22
CA CYS A 282 -0.56 21.93 11.29
C CYS A 282 0.59 22.09 12.29
N ASN A 283 1.82 22.25 11.78
CA ASN A 283 3.01 22.48 12.59
C ASN A 283 3.06 23.86 13.31
N ARG A 284 2.18 24.80 12.98
CA ARG A 284 2.12 26.14 13.58
C ARG A 284 0.78 26.46 14.24
N SER A 285 -0.11 25.47 14.35
CA SER A 285 -1.49 25.64 14.82
C SER A 285 -1.63 26.09 16.29
N GLY A 286 -0.54 26.09 17.07
CA GLY A 286 -0.50 26.72 18.39
C GLY A 286 -1.45 26.08 19.39
N LYS A 287 -2.30 26.88 20.05
CA LYS A 287 -3.29 26.40 21.02
C LYS A 287 -4.46 25.66 20.37
N HIS A 288 -4.92 26.12 19.20
CA HIS A 288 -6.05 25.54 18.47
C HIS A 288 -5.54 24.47 17.53
N GLN A 289 -5.29 23.29 18.09
CA GLN A 289 -4.42 22.32 17.46
C GLN A 289 -5.07 21.68 16.24
N VAL A 290 -4.31 21.58 15.15
CA VAL A 290 -4.67 20.75 13.99
C VAL A 290 -3.52 19.81 13.70
N HIS A 291 -3.81 18.52 13.74
CA HIS A 291 -2.86 17.43 13.50
C HIS A 291 -3.21 16.75 12.18
N LEU A 292 -2.18 16.33 11.45
CA LEU A 292 -2.32 15.65 10.17
C LEU A 292 -1.48 14.37 10.20
N VAL A 293 -2.13 13.23 10.04
CA VAL A 293 -1.52 11.90 10.00
C VAL A 293 -1.90 11.23 8.68
N LEU A 294 -0.91 11.02 7.82
CA LEU A 294 -1.11 10.40 6.50
C LEU A 294 -0.54 8.98 6.52
N THR A 295 -1.23 8.01 5.91
CA THR A 295 -0.67 6.65 5.73
C THR A 295 -0.29 6.39 4.27
N THR A 296 0.90 5.82 4.03
CA THR A 296 1.43 5.57 2.69
C THR A 296 2.16 4.23 2.59
N HIS A 297 2.41 3.75 1.36
CA HIS A 297 3.17 2.51 1.11
C HIS A 297 4.67 2.71 1.05
N ARG A 298 5.08 3.92 0.64
CA ARG A 298 6.46 4.36 0.53
C ARG A 298 6.58 5.76 1.14
N LEU A 299 7.80 6.24 1.31
CA LEU A 299 8.03 7.64 1.63
C LEU A 299 7.47 8.53 0.53
N LEU A 300 7.01 9.74 0.87
CA LEU A 300 6.49 10.72 -0.09
C LEU A 300 7.49 10.98 -1.24
N SER A 301 8.79 11.07 -0.94
CA SER A 301 9.84 11.24 -1.95
C SER A 301 9.92 10.08 -2.96
N GLY A 302 9.52 8.87 -2.56
CA GLY A 302 9.52 7.69 -3.43
C GLY A 302 8.43 7.72 -4.50
N TYR A 303 7.35 8.49 -4.31
CA TYR A 303 6.30 8.66 -5.34
C TYR A 303 6.74 9.57 -6.48
N ALA A 304 7.73 10.43 -6.24
CA ALA A 304 8.26 11.36 -7.23
C ALA A 304 9.41 10.78 -8.08
N SER A 305 9.87 9.55 -7.83
CA SER A 305 11.09 9.02 -8.45
C SER A 305 11.03 8.92 -9.98
N GLY A 306 9.83 8.82 -10.55
CA GLY A 306 9.60 8.82 -12.01
C GLY A 306 9.42 10.21 -12.64
N LEU A 307 9.45 11.29 -11.85
CA LEU A 307 9.25 12.67 -12.31
C LEU A 307 10.58 13.38 -12.62
N PRO A 308 10.57 14.51 -13.36
CA PRO A 308 11.76 15.34 -13.54
C PRO A 308 12.39 15.79 -12.21
N LEU A 309 13.71 16.01 -12.20
CA LEU A 309 14.49 16.30 -10.98
C LEU A 309 13.96 17.50 -10.18
N THR A 310 13.41 18.53 -10.84
CA THR A 310 12.81 19.69 -10.17
C THR A 310 11.63 19.30 -9.28
N TYR A 311 10.73 18.45 -9.78
CA TYR A 311 9.59 17.95 -9.01
C TYR A 311 10.03 17.03 -7.88
N GLN A 312 11.06 16.20 -8.10
CA GLN A 312 11.64 15.37 -7.03
C GLN A 312 12.16 16.23 -5.87
N GLN A 313 12.81 17.35 -6.17
CA GLN A 313 13.29 18.29 -5.16
C GLN A 313 12.15 18.98 -4.41
N GLU A 314 11.09 19.39 -5.11
CA GLU A 314 9.91 19.96 -4.44
C GLU A 314 9.24 18.96 -3.49
N TRP A 315 9.06 17.72 -3.92
CA TRP A 315 8.54 16.64 -3.08
C TRP A 315 9.43 16.35 -1.87
N GLY A 316 10.76 16.39 -2.05
CA GLY A 316 11.71 16.30 -0.93
C GLY A 316 11.45 17.37 0.13
N ARG A 317 11.27 18.63 -0.29
CA ARG A 317 10.97 19.74 0.63
C ARG A 317 9.63 19.56 1.34
N ILE A 318 8.60 19.09 0.64
CA ILE A 318 7.30 18.81 1.27
C ILE A 318 7.46 17.71 2.33
N ALA A 319 8.15 16.63 2.00
CA ALA A 319 8.37 15.50 2.90
C ALA A 319 9.09 15.90 4.21
N GLU A 320 10.01 16.87 4.17
CA GLU A 320 10.72 17.39 5.36
C GLU A 320 9.79 18.03 6.41
N ARG A 321 8.57 18.43 6.02
CA ARG A 321 7.58 19.01 6.96
C ARG A 321 6.85 17.96 7.78
N PHE A 322 7.01 16.68 7.43
CA PHE A 322 6.39 15.56 8.11
C PHE A 322 7.43 14.77 8.90
N ILE A 323 7.02 14.28 10.07
CA ILE A 323 7.78 13.21 10.73
C ILE A 323 7.37 11.89 10.11
N ALA A 324 8.30 11.24 9.40
CA ALA A 324 8.10 9.91 8.86
C ALA A 324 8.31 8.84 9.94
N HIS A 325 7.33 7.95 10.09
CA HIS A 325 7.38 6.77 10.94
C HIS A 325 7.35 5.54 10.05
N ASN A 326 8.44 4.77 10.06
CA ASN A 326 8.45 3.46 9.43
C ASN A 326 7.72 2.49 10.34
N VAL A 327 6.52 2.07 9.94
CA VAL A 327 5.69 1.14 10.72
C VAL A 327 5.76 -0.29 10.18
N ALA A 328 6.74 -0.58 9.30
CA ALA A 328 7.00 -1.93 8.85
C ALA A 328 7.26 -2.85 10.06
N SER A 329 6.67 -4.03 10.01
CA SER A 329 6.85 -5.07 11.02
C SER A 329 8.26 -5.65 10.93
N ASP A 330 8.89 -5.79 12.09
CA ASP A 330 10.05 -6.66 12.27
C ASP A 330 9.59 -8.12 12.03
N PRO A 331 10.37 -9.01 11.39
CA PRO A 331 10.03 -10.44 11.30
C PRO A 331 9.58 -11.07 12.64
N LEU A 332 10.14 -10.61 13.78
CA LEU A 332 9.72 -11.02 15.13
C LEU A 332 8.27 -10.61 15.46
N VAL A 333 7.83 -9.45 14.97
CA VAL A 333 6.43 -9.01 15.07
C VAL A 333 5.53 -9.91 14.22
N THR A 334 5.97 -10.29 13.02
CA THR A 334 5.19 -11.19 12.16
C THR A 334 5.00 -12.57 12.79
N TYR A 335 6.01 -13.10 13.48
CA TYR A 335 5.84 -14.32 14.27
C TYR A 335 4.84 -14.13 15.42
N ARG A 336 4.87 -13.01 16.13
CA ARG A 336 3.85 -12.68 17.15
C ARG A 336 2.45 -12.59 16.56
N LEU A 337 2.31 -12.05 15.35
CA LEU A 337 1.02 -12.02 14.64
C LEU A 337 0.54 -13.44 14.28
N ILE A 338 1.43 -14.33 13.82
CA ILE A 338 1.09 -15.75 13.59
C ILE A 338 0.65 -16.44 14.90
N VAL A 339 1.33 -16.16 16.00
CA VAL A 339 0.98 -16.68 17.34
C VAL A 339 -0.40 -16.22 17.77
N GLU A 340 -0.70 -14.94 17.65
CA GLU A 340 -1.98 -14.36 18.10
C GLU A 340 -3.13 -14.65 17.13
N ALA A 341 -2.84 -15.00 15.87
CA ALA A 341 -3.85 -15.48 14.92
C ALA A 341 -4.53 -16.79 15.38
N LEU A 342 -3.91 -17.52 16.32
CA LEU A 342 -4.38 -18.81 16.79
C LEU A 342 -4.84 -18.75 18.25
N ILE A 343 -6.09 -19.14 18.49
CA ILE A 343 -6.67 -19.29 19.82
C ILE A 343 -6.79 -20.77 20.20
N THR A 344 -6.92 -21.02 21.51
CA THR A 344 -7.15 -22.36 22.07
C THR A 344 -8.59 -22.46 22.57
N PRO A 345 -9.52 -23.08 21.81
CA PRO A 345 -10.93 -23.16 22.21
C PRO A 345 -11.16 -24.00 23.47
N ASP A 346 -10.37 -25.08 23.65
CA ASP A 346 -10.47 -26.00 24.77
C ASP A 346 -9.11 -26.20 25.43
N THR A 347 -8.87 -25.48 26.53
CA THR A 347 -7.59 -25.51 27.27
C THR A 347 -7.30 -26.88 27.88
N ASN A 348 -8.34 -27.64 28.26
CA ASN A 348 -8.17 -28.97 28.85
C ASN A 348 -7.74 -29.98 27.78
N ALA A 349 -8.42 -29.99 26.64
CA ALA A 349 -8.05 -30.83 25.51
C ALA A 349 -6.63 -30.51 25.02
N TRP A 350 -6.26 -29.23 24.95
CA TRP A 350 -4.89 -28.81 24.62
C TRP A 350 -3.86 -29.30 25.64
N SER A 351 -4.15 -29.19 26.94
CA SER A 351 -3.22 -29.62 27.99
C SER A 351 -2.89 -31.11 27.86
N LEU A 352 -3.91 -31.96 27.68
CA LEU A 352 -3.74 -33.41 27.46
C LEU A 352 -2.92 -33.71 26.19
N PHE A 353 -3.17 -32.98 25.10
CA PHE A 353 -2.43 -33.14 23.85
C PHE A 353 -0.95 -32.73 24.01
N SER A 354 -0.71 -31.57 24.63
CA SER A 354 0.63 -31.02 24.85
C SER A 354 1.48 -31.91 25.76
N GLU A 355 0.87 -32.54 26.78
CA GLU A 355 1.53 -33.52 27.64
C GLU A 355 1.87 -34.80 26.88
N ARG A 356 0.94 -35.32 26.06
CA ARG A 356 1.17 -36.51 25.23
C ARG A 356 2.33 -36.35 24.26
N TYR A 357 2.53 -35.16 23.70
CA TYR A 357 3.56 -34.86 22.70
C TYR A 357 4.69 -33.97 23.23
N GLN A 358 4.90 -33.97 24.56
CA GLN A 358 5.85 -33.07 25.20
C GLN A 358 7.29 -33.22 24.67
N GLU A 359 7.72 -34.46 24.37
CA GLU A 359 9.05 -34.74 23.82
C GLU A 359 9.18 -34.25 22.38
N THR A 360 8.15 -34.42 21.54
CA THR A 360 8.16 -33.90 20.16
C THR A 360 8.27 -32.38 20.15
N PHE A 361 7.57 -31.68 21.07
CA PHE A 361 7.73 -30.24 21.23
C PHE A 361 9.15 -29.84 21.68
N LYS A 362 9.79 -30.62 22.57
CA LYS A 362 11.19 -30.38 22.96
C LYS A 362 12.14 -30.53 21.78
N GLU A 363 11.99 -31.59 21.00
CA GLU A 363 12.84 -31.86 19.83
C GLU A 363 12.74 -30.74 18.79
N LEU A 364 11.51 -30.28 18.50
CA LEU A 364 11.27 -29.14 17.61
C LEU A 364 11.91 -27.85 18.13
N THR A 365 11.84 -27.62 19.44
CA THR A 365 12.43 -26.42 20.08
C THR A 365 13.95 -26.47 19.98
N ALA A 366 14.56 -27.60 20.36
CA ALA A 366 16.01 -27.78 20.31
C ALA A 366 16.57 -27.59 18.89
N ARG A 367 15.93 -28.20 17.88
CA ARG A 367 16.32 -28.01 16.47
C ARG A 367 16.14 -26.58 15.97
N SER A 368 15.09 -25.89 16.43
CA SER A 368 14.86 -24.48 16.05
C SER A 368 15.93 -23.54 16.62
N LEU A 369 16.41 -23.82 17.84
CA LEU A 369 17.53 -23.10 18.47
C LEU A 369 18.86 -23.39 17.77
N GLU A 370 19.12 -24.66 17.47
CA GLU A 370 20.34 -25.09 16.76
C GLU A 370 20.49 -24.39 15.40
N LEU A 371 19.38 -24.26 14.67
CA LEU A 371 19.33 -23.58 13.38
C LEU A 371 19.25 -22.05 13.49
N ALA A 372 19.19 -21.50 14.71
CA ALA A 372 19.00 -20.07 14.98
C ALA A 372 17.82 -19.46 14.17
N LEU A 373 16.68 -20.17 14.10
CA LEU A 373 15.52 -19.74 13.31
C LEU A 373 14.88 -18.46 13.86
N PHE A 374 14.92 -18.30 15.19
CA PHE A 374 14.28 -17.20 15.89
C PHE A 374 15.35 -16.54 16.77
N GLU A 375 15.87 -15.41 16.31
CA GLU A 375 16.91 -14.65 17.02
C GLU A 375 16.39 -14.14 18.38
N ASP A 376 17.27 -14.10 19.38
CA ASP A 376 17.05 -13.51 20.70
C ASP A 376 15.90 -14.10 21.56
N LEU A 377 15.47 -15.34 21.29
CA LEU A 377 14.50 -16.06 22.14
C LEU A 377 15.18 -17.17 22.96
N ASP A 378 14.89 -17.20 24.26
CA ASP A 378 15.27 -18.33 25.11
C ASP A 378 14.40 -19.58 24.83
N ASP A 379 14.90 -20.75 25.26
CA ASP A 379 14.24 -22.05 25.06
C ASP A 379 12.80 -22.09 25.60
N THR A 380 12.56 -21.46 26.76
CA THR A 380 11.25 -21.49 27.41
C THR A 380 10.25 -20.63 26.65
N ILE A 381 10.66 -19.43 26.25
CA ILE A 381 9.85 -18.49 25.48
C ILE A 381 9.56 -19.06 24.09
N LEU A 382 10.58 -19.57 23.38
CA LEU A 382 10.41 -20.14 22.05
C LEU A 382 9.39 -21.30 22.08
N ARG A 383 9.54 -22.20 23.05
CA ARG A 383 8.62 -23.33 23.20
C ARG A 383 7.20 -22.88 23.51
N GLN A 384 7.02 -22.15 24.61
CA GLN A 384 5.69 -21.86 25.16
C GLN A 384 4.94 -20.78 24.38
N GLN A 385 5.66 -19.81 23.81
CA GLN A 385 5.03 -18.67 23.14
C GLN A 385 4.94 -18.83 21.63
N ILE A 386 5.80 -19.64 21.01
CA ILE A 386 5.77 -19.85 19.56
C ILE A 386 5.35 -21.28 19.26
N ILE A 387 6.21 -22.27 19.51
CA ILE A 387 6.05 -23.62 18.95
C ILE A 387 4.74 -24.28 19.43
N GLU A 388 4.45 -24.22 20.72
CA GLU A 388 3.21 -24.78 21.27
C GLU A 388 1.98 -23.98 20.82
N ARG A 389 2.06 -22.65 20.77
CA ARG A 389 0.92 -21.79 20.43
C ARG A 389 0.49 -21.92 18.96
N VAL A 390 1.44 -22.10 18.05
CA VAL A 390 1.18 -22.09 16.60
C VAL A 390 0.98 -23.45 15.96
N TRP A 391 0.98 -24.53 16.73
CA TRP A 391 0.59 -25.86 16.22
C TRP A 391 -0.74 -25.75 15.45
N PRO A 392 -0.92 -26.38 14.28
CA PRO A 392 -0.07 -27.39 13.65
C PRO A 392 1.03 -26.86 12.71
N LEU A 393 1.42 -25.58 12.75
CA LEU A 393 2.50 -25.08 11.90
C LEU A 393 3.88 -25.63 12.34
N HIS A 394 4.64 -26.20 11.39
CA HIS A 394 6.02 -26.62 11.66
C HIS A 394 6.93 -25.40 11.91
N PRO A 395 7.94 -25.43 12.79
CA PRO A 395 8.79 -24.26 13.05
C PRO A 395 9.45 -23.66 11.79
N LEU A 396 9.88 -24.52 10.86
CA LEU A 396 10.40 -24.09 9.57
C LEU A 396 9.35 -23.38 8.70
N THR A 397 8.07 -23.78 8.80
CA THR A 397 6.94 -23.11 8.15
C THR A 397 6.73 -21.72 8.74
N ILE A 398 6.73 -21.60 10.08
CA ILE A 398 6.63 -20.30 10.76
C ILE A 398 7.75 -19.38 10.26
N TYR A 399 8.99 -19.88 10.21
CA TYR A 399 10.16 -19.15 9.74
C TYR A 399 10.03 -18.68 8.28
N ALA A 400 9.53 -19.56 7.41
CA ALA A 400 9.45 -19.33 5.97
C ALA A 400 8.32 -18.35 5.59
N LEU A 401 7.18 -18.41 6.29
CA LEU A 401 5.96 -17.67 5.94
C LEU A 401 6.18 -16.15 5.79
N PRO A 402 6.77 -15.41 6.77
CA PRO A 402 7.02 -13.99 6.62
C PRO A 402 7.94 -13.66 5.44
N ARG A 403 9.01 -14.44 5.27
CA ARG A 403 10.03 -14.23 4.23
C ARG A 403 9.50 -14.51 2.83
N LEU A 404 8.66 -15.54 2.70
CA LEU A 404 8.00 -15.88 1.45
C LEU A 404 6.99 -14.79 1.09
N SER A 405 6.15 -14.38 2.04
CA SER A 405 5.15 -13.32 1.84
C SER A 405 5.79 -11.99 1.43
N SER A 406 6.92 -11.62 2.04
CA SER A 406 7.63 -10.38 1.70
C SER A 406 8.29 -10.43 0.31
N ARG A 407 8.78 -11.60 -0.11
CA ARG A 407 9.46 -11.79 -1.41
C ARG A 407 8.48 -11.83 -2.58
N VAL A 408 7.41 -12.61 -2.44
CA VAL A 408 6.58 -13.04 -3.58
C VAL A 408 5.42 -12.10 -3.83
N ALA A 409 4.91 -11.43 -2.78
CA ALA A 409 3.59 -10.81 -2.86
C ALA A 409 3.57 -9.28 -2.64
N GLN A 410 4.66 -8.63 -2.22
CA GLN A 410 4.64 -7.25 -1.67
C GLN A 410 3.50 -6.96 -0.66
N ASN A 411 2.84 -8.00 -0.15
CA ASN A 411 1.56 -7.93 0.54
C ASN A 411 1.59 -8.89 1.72
N GLU A 412 1.62 -8.36 2.94
CA GLU A 412 1.34 -9.14 4.14
C GLU A 412 -0.09 -9.70 4.11
N ARG A 413 -0.97 -9.14 3.25
CA ARG A 413 -2.31 -9.67 2.94
C ARG A 413 -2.29 -11.16 2.59
N THR A 414 -1.31 -11.65 1.83
CA THR A 414 -1.24 -13.08 1.47
C THR A 414 -0.92 -13.96 2.68
N LEU A 415 -0.06 -13.48 3.59
CA LEU A 415 0.18 -14.14 4.87
C LEU A 415 -1.10 -14.16 5.72
N PHE A 416 -1.80 -13.03 5.87
CA PHE A 416 -3.03 -12.97 6.66
C PHE A 416 -4.16 -13.81 6.04
N THR A 417 -4.33 -13.80 4.72
CA THR A 417 -5.31 -14.66 4.03
C THR A 417 -4.95 -16.13 4.25
N PHE A 418 -3.68 -16.52 4.12
CA PHE A 418 -3.25 -17.89 4.45
C PHE A 418 -3.59 -18.28 5.89
N LEU A 419 -3.35 -17.40 6.86
CA LEU A 419 -3.57 -17.70 8.28
C LEU A 419 -5.05 -17.72 8.67
N ALA A 420 -5.88 -16.87 8.07
CA ALA A 420 -7.17 -16.52 8.65
C ALA A 420 -8.38 -16.63 7.70
N ALA A 421 -8.19 -16.63 6.38
CA ALA A 421 -9.32 -16.70 5.46
C ALA A 421 -9.96 -18.10 5.45
N ASP A 422 -11.28 -18.14 5.26
CA ASP A 422 -12.04 -19.38 5.07
C ASP A 422 -12.05 -19.75 3.58
N GLU A 423 -10.88 -20.13 3.07
CA GLU A 423 -10.67 -20.51 1.66
C GLU A 423 -9.89 -21.83 1.57
N PRO A 424 -10.07 -22.62 0.48
CA PRO A 424 -9.30 -23.84 0.28
C PRO A 424 -7.79 -23.60 0.30
N GLY A 425 -7.05 -24.49 0.97
CA GLY A 425 -5.58 -24.41 1.06
C GLY A 425 -5.03 -23.43 2.11
N THR A 426 -5.90 -22.75 2.87
CA THR A 426 -5.51 -21.90 4.01
C THR A 426 -5.36 -22.70 5.30
N LEU A 427 -4.75 -22.11 6.33
CA LEU A 427 -4.63 -22.68 7.67
C LEU A 427 -5.99 -23.06 8.27
N PHE A 428 -7.05 -22.31 7.97
CA PHE A 428 -8.40 -22.58 8.46
C PHE A 428 -8.89 -23.98 8.07
N GLU A 429 -8.67 -24.40 6.82
CA GLU A 429 -9.05 -25.74 6.34
C GLU A 429 -8.35 -26.86 7.11
N TYR A 430 -7.07 -26.67 7.45
CA TYR A 430 -6.30 -27.66 8.20
C TYR A 430 -6.73 -27.73 9.67
N LEU A 431 -7.09 -26.59 10.27
CA LEU A 431 -7.58 -26.53 11.65
C LEU A 431 -8.98 -27.13 11.85
N ALA A 432 -9.79 -27.18 10.78
CA ALA A 432 -11.10 -27.79 10.81
C ALA A 432 -11.06 -29.34 10.90
N ARG A 433 -9.88 -29.95 10.69
CA ARG A 433 -9.70 -31.41 10.76
C ARG A 433 -9.57 -31.87 12.22
N PRO A 434 -10.13 -33.04 12.58
CA PRO A 434 -10.00 -33.57 13.93
C PRO A 434 -8.53 -33.87 14.25
N ALA A 435 -8.06 -33.39 15.41
CA ALA A 435 -6.69 -33.51 15.87
C ALA A 435 -6.49 -34.77 16.74
N ASP A 436 -6.62 -35.96 16.14
CA ASP A 436 -6.45 -37.25 16.82
C ASP A 436 -4.99 -37.74 16.86
N ARG A 437 -4.15 -37.22 15.97
CA ARG A 437 -2.73 -37.59 15.79
C ARG A 437 -1.84 -36.37 15.57
N TRP A 438 -0.53 -36.57 15.72
CA TRP A 438 0.46 -35.56 15.40
C TRP A 438 0.55 -35.37 13.88
N GLU A 439 0.18 -34.18 13.42
CA GLU A 439 0.28 -33.77 12.02
C GLU A 439 0.74 -32.30 11.99
N THR A 440 1.67 -31.98 11.09
CA THR A 440 2.23 -30.63 10.95
C THR A 440 2.08 -30.13 9.53
N ILE A 441 1.78 -28.85 9.40
CA ILE A 441 1.76 -28.15 8.11
C ILE A 441 3.20 -27.78 7.76
N GLY A 442 3.76 -28.55 6.82
CA GLY A 442 5.11 -28.37 6.29
C GLY A 442 5.17 -27.36 5.14
N LEU A 443 6.38 -27.19 4.59
CA LEU A 443 6.65 -26.25 3.50
C LEU A 443 5.95 -26.63 2.18
N ASP A 444 5.57 -27.89 1.99
CA ASP A 444 4.85 -28.35 0.80
C ASP A 444 3.46 -27.71 0.68
N LYS A 445 2.75 -27.57 1.81
CA LYS A 445 1.42 -26.91 1.85
C LYS A 445 1.53 -25.41 1.65
N VAL A 446 2.58 -24.80 2.20
CA VAL A 446 2.89 -23.38 1.97
C VAL A 446 3.16 -23.14 0.48
N TRP A 447 3.95 -24.01 -0.17
CA TRP A 447 4.16 -23.92 -1.61
C TRP A 447 2.84 -23.94 -2.37
N ASP A 448 1.95 -24.90 -2.08
CA ASP A 448 0.69 -25.08 -2.81
C ASP A 448 -0.18 -23.82 -2.76
N TYR A 449 -0.21 -23.12 -1.61
CA TYR A 449 -0.93 -21.86 -1.48
C TYR A 449 -0.23 -20.71 -2.24
N PHE A 450 1.08 -20.55 -2.08
CA PHE A 450 1.82 -19.42 -2.66
C PHE A 450 2.21 -19.63 -4.14
N ALA A 451 2.03 -20.82 -4.72
CA ALA A 451 2.53 -21.18 -6.04
C ALA A 451 2.11 -20.20 -7.14
N GLU A 452 0.87 -19.71 -7.11
CA GLU A 452 0.38 -18.74 -8.08
C GLU A 452 1.03 -17.37 -7.91
N SER A 453 1.19 -16.89 -6.68
CA SER A 453 1.90 -15.63 -6.41
C SER A 453 3.37 -15.73 -6.84
N ILE A 454 4.03 -16.86 -6.58
CA ILE A 454 5.43 -17.14 -7.00
C ILE A 454 5.51 -17.15 -8.54
N ARG A 455 4.50 -17.70 -9.22
CA ARG A 455 4.44 -17.74 -10.68
C ARG A 455 4.35 -16.35 -11.30
N THR A 456 3.61 -15.43 -10.67
CA THR A 456 3.38 -14.07 -11.22
C THR A 456 4.50 -13.08 -10.95
N ASP A 457 5.43 -13.40 -10.03
CA ASP A 457 6.57 -12.57 -9.66
C ASP A 457 7.71 -12.66 -10.69
N MET A 458 7.48 -12.04 -11.84
CA MET A 458 8.36 -12.01 -13.03
C MET A 458 9.37 -10.84 -13.00
N GLY A 459 9.42 -10.03 -11.94
CA GLY A 459 10.31 -8.87 -11.88
C GLY A 459 11.80 -9.27 -11.86
N PRO A 460 12.73 -8.32 -12.07
CA PRO A 460 14.16 -8.57 -11.91
C PRO A 460 14.48 -9.13 -10.52
N GLY A 461 15.11 -10.30 -10.46
CA GLY A 461 15.36 -11.01 -9.19
C GLY A 461 14.12 -11.68 -8.57
N GLY A 462 13.01 -11.74 -9.31
CA GLY A 462 11.76 -12.37 -8.93
C GLY A 462 11.85 -13.88 -8.78
N THR A 463 10.81 -14.46 -8.19
CA THR A 463 10.76 -15.87 -7.78
C THR A 463 10.26 -16.83 -8.86
N HIS A 464 9.83 -16.32 -10.03
CA HIS A 464 9.35 -17.14 -11.14
C HIS A 464 10.34 -18.22 -11.62
N ALA A 465 11.65 -17.92 -11.62
CA ALA A 465 12.66 -18.90 -12.01
C ALA A 465 12.65 -20.16 -11.12
N ILE A 466 12.33 -19.98 -9.82
CA ILE A 466 12.22 -21.07 -8.86
C ILE A 466 10.92 -21.85 -9.10
N TRP A 467 9.81 -21.16 -9.39
CA TRP A 467 8.56 -21.79 -9.83
C TRP A 467 8.76 -22.70 -11.03
N SER A 468 9.44 -22.20 -12.06
CA SER A 468 9.77 -22.97 -13.26
C SER A 468 10.62 -24.21 -12.92
N GLY A 469 11.60 -24.07 -12.02
CA GLY A 469 12.42 -25.17 -11.53
C GLY A 469 11.61 -26.26 -10.81
N VAL A 470 10.67 -25.86 -9.94
CA VAL A 470 9.76 -26.77 -9.25
C VAL A 470 8.86 -27.51 -10.24
N MET A 471 8.22 -26.79 -11.17
CA MET A 471 7.34 -27.41 -12.16
C MET A 471 8.09 -28.38 -13.06
N TYR A 472 9.32 -28.03 -13.46
CA TYR A 472 10.20 -28.93 -14.20
C TYR A 472 10.52 -30.19 -13.38
N ALA A 473 10.91 -30.05 -12.10
CA ALA A 473 11.23 -31.19 -11.25
C ALA A 473 10.02 -32.09 -11.00
N LEU A 474 8.83 -31.52 -10.77
CA LEU A 474 7.57 -32.26 -10.64
C LEU A 474 7.26 -33.07 -11.92
N SER A 475 7.52 -32.51 -13.11
CA SER A 475 7.32 -33.23 -14.38
C SER A 475 8.23 -34.46 -14.56
N LYS A 476 9.30 -34.58 -13.75
CA LYS A 476 10.24 -35.71 -13.79
C LYS A 476 9.88 -36.85 -12.83
N ILE A 477 8.80 -36.74 -12.06
CA ILE A 477 8.31 -37.83 -11.22
C ILE A 477 7.59 -38.86 -12.11
N SER A 478 7.94 -40.14 -11.97
CA SER A 478 7.31 -41.23 -12.72
C SER A 478 6.10 -41.77 -11.98
N ARG A 479 5.16 -42.41 -12.68
CA ARG A 479 3.94 -42.98 -12.06
C ARG A 479 4.20 -44.04 -10.98
N ASN A 480 5.35 -44.71 -11.03
CA ASN A 480 5.73 -45.75 -10.06
C ASN A 480 6.46 -45.18 -8.83
N ASP A 481 6.79 -43.88 -8.84
CA ASP A 481 7.44 -43.24 -7.71
C ASP A 481 6.41 -42.81 -6.65
N PRO A 482 6.82 -42.58 -5.39
CA PRO A 482 5.97 -41.99 -4.35
C PRO A 482 5.61 -40.53 -4.68
N LEU A 483 4.61 -40.32 -5.54
CA LEU A 483 4.27 -39.03 -6.13
C LEU A 483 4.07 -37.92 -5.10
N GLU A 484 3.30 -38.21 -4.04
CA GLU A 484 2.98 -37.24 -3.00
C GLU A 484 4.22 -36.84 -2.19
N MET A 485 5.00 -37.81 -1.70
CA MET A 485 6.17 -37.52 -0.88
C MET A 485 7.32 -36.90 -1.68
N MET A 486 7.60 -37.39 -2.89
CA MET A 486 8.61 -36.76 -3.77
C MET A 486 8.17 -35.36 -4.21
N GLY A 487 6.86 -35.16 -4.44
CA GLY A 487 6.28 -33.86 -4.69
C GLY A 487 6.51 -32.91 -3.51
N ALA A 488 6.28 -33.37 -2.27
CA ALA A 488 6.52 -32.58 -1.07
C ALA A 488 7.99 -32.16 -0.92
N VAL A 489 8.95 -33.06 -1.21
CA VAL A 489 10.40 -32.75 -1.22
C VAL A 489 10.73 -31.64 -2.22
N ILE A 490 10.20 -31.73 -3.44
CA ILE A 490 10.43 -30.71 -4.48
C ILE A 490 9.83 -29.35 -4.07
N LYS A 491 8.61 -29.35 -3.52
CA LYS A 491 7.94 -28.13 -3.06
C LYS A 491 8.67 -27.47 -1.89
N ALA A 492 9.12 -28.26 -0.91
CA ALA A 492 9.92 -27.78 0.21
C ALA A 492 11.25 -27.17 -0.27
N LEU A 493 11.95 -27.83 -1.22
CA LEU A 493 13.13 -27.28 -1.87
C LEU A 493 12.83 -25.95 -2.58
N GLY A 494 11.66 -25.82 -3.21
CA GLY A 494 11.16 -24.57 -3.79
C GLY A 494 11.07 -23.43 -2.78
N VAL A 495 10.35 -23.64 -1.67
CA VAL A 495 10.19 -22.63 -0.62
C VAL A 495 11.54 -22.24 -0.01
N LEU A 496 12.38 -23.23 0.32
CA LEU A 496 13.72 -22.99 0.87
C LEU A 496 14.64 -22.26 -0.11
N SER A 497 14.49 -22.48 -1.41
CA SER A 497 15.25 -21.73 -2.43
C SER A 497 14.84 -20.26 -2.54
N ILE A 498 13.59 -19.93 -2.17
CA ILE A 498 13.10 -18.53 -2.15
C ILE A 498 13.53 -17.83 -0.86
N VAL A 499 13.39 -18.54 0.27
CA VAL A 499 13.64 -18.01 1.62
C VAL A 499 15.14 -17.96 1.94
N GLY A 500 15.94 -18.86 1.37
CA GLY A 500 17.40 -18.86 1.52
C GLY A 500 18.03 -17.75 0.67
N GLU A 501 18.68 -16.78 1.30
CA GLU A 501 19.45 -15.74 0.60
C GLU A 501 20.76 -16.29 0.02
N THR A 502 20.70 -16.90 -1.17
CA THR A 502 21.91 -17.14 -1.98
C THR A 502 22.29 -15.89 -2.77
N ASN A 503 22.75 -14.84 -2.08
CA ASN A 503 23.41 -13.69 -2.70
C ASN A 503 24.90 -13.65 -2.32
N VAL A 504 25.74 -13.82 -3.34
CA VAL A 504 27.18 -14.19 -3.31
C VAL A 504 28.11 -13.05 -2.83
N GLN A 505 27.61 -11.93 -2.28
CA GLN A 505 28.44 -10.73 -2.04
C GLN A 505 28.44 -10.13 -0.63
N MET A 506 27.81 -10.73 0.38
CA MET A 506 27.99 -10.27 1.76
C MET A 506 28.40 -11.40 2.71
N GLN A 507 29.62 -11.27 3.23
CA GLN A 507 30.14 -11.99 4.39
C GLN A 507 29.66 -11.27 5.66
N SER A 508 28.51 -11.68 6.19
CA SER A 508 28.25 -11.61 7.63
C SER A 508 27.22 -12.66 8.02
N VAL A 509 27.42 -13.25 9.20
CA VAL A 509 26.99 -14.58 9.62
C VAL A 509 25.94 -14.45 10.72
N ALA A 510 24.69 -14.77 10.42
CA ALA A 510 23.64 -15.25 11.34
C ALA A 510 22.38 -15.65 10.52
N GLY A 511 21.72 -16.77 10.84
CA GLY A 511 20.37 -17.11 10.35
C GLY A 511 20.18 -17.60 8.90
N ARG A 512 21.24 -17.95 8.14
CA ARG A 512 21.07 -18.43 6.75
C ARG A 512 20.69 -19.92 6.67
N ILE A 513 19.42 -20.17 6.41
CA ILE A 513 18.91 -21.52 6.09
C ILE A 513 19.23 -21.85 4.63
N VAL A 514 19.85 -23.02 4.41
CA VAL A 514 20.10 -23.58 3.08
C VAL A 514 19.38 -24.92 2.89
N PRO A 515 18.94 -25.28 1.68
CA PRO A 515 18.18 -26.51 1.44
C PRO A 515 19.08 -27.76 1.48
N THR A 516 19.42 -28.22 2.67
CA THR A 516 20.12 -29.50 2.90
C THR A 516 19.11 -30.66 2.96
N THR A 517 19.62 -31.88 2.78
CA THR A 517 18.81 -33.10 2.96
C THR A 517 18.19 -33.18 4.35
N GLU A 518 18.98 -32.89 5.40
CA GLU A 518 18.53 -32.90 6.80
C GLU A 518 17.41 -31.89 7.03
N LEU A 519 17.57 -30.67 6.53
CA LEU A 519 16.57 -29.62 6.73
C LEU A 519 15.26 -29.91 6.00
N ILE A 520 15.32 -30.42 4.76
CA ILE A 520 14.14 -30.80 3.99
C ILE A 520 13.40 -31.95 4.70
N ALA A 521 14.14 -32.95 5.17
CA ALA A 521 13.60 -34.07 5.93
C ALA A 521 12.89 -33.60 7.21
N TRP A 522 13.54 -32.72 7.97
CA TRP A 522 12.97 -32.14 9.19
C TRP A 522 11.71 -31.32 8.90
N GLY A 523 11.75 -30.40 7.93
CA GLY A 523 10.63 -29.55 7.56
C GLY A 523 9.38 -30.26 7.02
N LEU A 524 9.53 -31.51 6.59
CA LEU A 524 8.44 -32.37 6.11
C LEU A 524 8.07 -33.47 7.10
N ASN A 525 8.80 -33.61 8.21
CA ASN A 525 8.68 -34.73 9.15
C ASN A 525 8.81 -36.11 8.44
N ILE A 526 9.82 -36.24 7.57
CA ILE A 526 10.14 -37.47 6.81
C ILE A 526 11.52 -37.96 7.23
N GLU A 527 11.72 -39.28 7.26
CA GLU A 527 13.04 -39.89 7.47
C GLU A 527 14.08 -39.39 6.45
N GLN A 528 15.25 -38.99 6.95
CA GLN A 528 16.33 -38.42 6.13
C GLN A 528 16.78 -39.36 5.00
N ASP A 529 16.91 -40.66 5.26
CA ASP A 529 17.34 -41.66 4.26
C ASP A 529 16.40 -41.73 3.05
N LYS A 530 15.09 -41.54 3.28
CA LYS A 530 14.09 -41.50 2.20
C LYS A 530 14.23 -40.23 1.36
N VAL A 531 14.41 -39.08 2.02
CA VAL A 531 14.62 -37.80 1.34
C VAL A 531 15.91 -37.83 0.51
N GLU A 532 16.99 -38.39 1.06
CA GLU A 532 18.25 -38.58 0.35
C GLU A 532 18.08 -39.42 -0.90
N LEU A 533 17.44 -40.59 -0.77
CA LEU A 533 17.13 -41.47 -1.90
C LEU A 533 16.33 -40.74 -3.00
N TRP A 534 15.31 -39.97 -2.64
CA TRP A 534 14.49 -39.25 -3.61
C TRP A 534 15.24 -38.11 -4.30
N LEU A 535 16.06 -37.35 -3.56
CA LEU A 535 16.89 -36.30 -4.13
C LEU A 535 17.95 -36.89 -5.09
N GLU A 536 18.52 -38.06 -4.78
CA GLU A 536 19.41 -38.76 -5.71
C GLU A 536 18.71 -39.21 -6.99
N ILE A 537 17.48 -39.74 -6.89
CA ILE A 537 16.67 -40.13 -8.05
C ILE A 537 16.41 -38.91 -8.93
N LEU A 538 15.99 -37.78 -8.33
CA LEU A 538 15.74 -36.53 -9.03
C LEU A 538 17.02 -35.96 -9.66
N ALA A 539 18.17 -36.10 -8.98
CA ALA A 539 19.47 -35.68 -9.51
C ALA A 539 19.89 -36.48 -10.75
N ARG A 540 19.71 -37.81 -10.72
CA ARG A 540 19.95 -38.68 -11.89
C ARG A 540 19.07 -38.32 -13.08
N ARG A 541 17.84 -37.84 -12.81
CA ARG A 541 16.90 -37.33 -13.82
C ARG A 541 17.14 -35.88 -14.24
N ARG A 542 18.22 -35.27 -13.74
CA ARG A 542 18.60 -33.86 -13.96
C ARG A 542 17.47 -32.89 -13.62
N ALA A 543 16.71 -33.16 -12.55
CA ALA A 543 15.68 -32.27 -12.02
C ALA A 543 16.24 -31.33 -10.94
N VAL A 544 17.18 -31.83 -10.14
CA VAL A 544 17.87 -31.11 -9.07
C VAL A 544 19.37 -31.41 -9.14
N VAL A 545 20.18 -30.59 -8.49
CA VAL A 545 21.63 -30.75 -8.41
C VAL A 545 22.11 -30.42 -7.01
N PHE A 546 23.05 -31.20 -6.49
CA PHE A 546 23.73 -30.91 -5.22
C PHE A 546 24.97 -30.07 -5.49
N ARG A 547 24.97 -28.82 -4.98
CA ARG A 547 26.10 -27.90 -5.10
C ARG A 547 27.14 -28.23 -4.02
N ARG A 548 28.07 -29.12 -4.36
CA ARG A 548 29.10 -29.62 -3.41
C ARG A 548 29.94 -28.54 -2.75
N ALA A 549 30.21 -27.44 -3.45
CA ALA A 549 31.00 -26.33 -2.92
C ALA A 549 30.29 -25.61 -1.77
N ASP A 550 28.96 -25.54 -1.84
CA ASP A 550 28.13 -24.75 -0.93
C ASP A 550 27.28 -25.62 0.02
N GLY A 551 27.24 -26.94 -0.20
CA GLY A 551 26.59 -27.91 0.67
C GLY A 551 25.06 -27.98 0.58
N TYR A 552 24.44 -27.55 -0.52
CA TYR A 552 22.98 -27.49 -0.64
C TYR A 552 22.41 -27.97 -1.98
N TRP A 553 21.12 -28.28 -2.00
CA TRP A 553 20.38 -28.70 -3.22
C TRP A 553 19.80 -27.50 -3.97
N SER A 554 19.85 -27.50 -5.29
CA SER A 554 19.20 -26.48 -6.13
C SER A 554 18.53 -27.11 -7.35
N PHE A 555 17.57 -26.43 -7.96
CA PHE A 555 17.02 -26.84 -9.26
C PHE A 555 18.07 -26.71 -10.36
N THR A 556 18.07 -27.65 -11.29
CA THR A 556 18.88 -27.56 -12.51
C THR A 556 18.30 -26.48 -13.41
N ARG A 557 19.00 -25.34 -13.55
CA ARG A 557 18.64 -24.28 -14.50
C ARG A 557 19.18 -24.61 -15.88
N GLY A 558 18.35 -24.45 -16.92
CA GLY A 558 18.87 -24.23 -18.27
C GLY A 558 19.41 -22.80 -18.30
N SER A 559 20.74 -22.66 -18.41
CA SER A 559 21.53 -21.40 -18.36
C SER A 559 21.28 -20.48 -17.15
N ASP A 560 22.32 -20.28 -16.34
CA ASP A 560 22.36 -19.35 -15.19
C ASP A 560 22.32 -17.84 -15.58
N VAL A 561 21.97 -17.51 -16.83
CA VAL A 561 21.86 -16.13 -17.28
C VAL A 561 20.39 -15.76 -17.27
N ASP A 562 20.01 -14.91 -16.32
CA ASP A 562 18.74 -14.22 -16.35
C ASP A 562 18.79 -13.22 -17.51
N LEU A 563 18.36 -13.68 -18.69
CA LEU A 563 18.34 -12.90 -19.91
C LEU A 563 17.51 -11.63 -19.73
N GLU A 564 16.43 -11.67 -18.95
CA GLU A 564 15.62 -10.47 -18.70
C GLU A 564 16.34 -9.49 -17.78
N ALA A 565 17.00 -9.97 -16.72
CA ALA A 565 17.82 -9.11 -15.87
C ALA A 565 19.03 -8.53 -16.60
N GLU A 566 19.71 -9.30 -17.45
CA GLU A 566 20.80 -8.82 -18.29
C GLU A 566 20.32 -7.84 -19.37
N ILE A 567 19.15 -8.09 -19.98
CA ILE A 567 18.51 -7.14 -20.91
C ILE A 567 18.10 -5.86 -20.18
N ALA A 568 17.54 -5.96 -18.97
CA ALA A 568 17.16 -4.81 -18.14
C ALA A 568 18.39 -4.00 -17.71
N LEU A 569 19.44 -4.65 -17.19
CA LEU A 569 20.72 -4.03 -16.86
C LEU A 569 21.36 -3.39 -18.08
N ALA A 570 21.37 -4.07 -19.23
CA ALA A 570 21.88 -3.51 -20.47
C ALA A 570 21.02 -2.33 -20.98
N SER A 571 19.70 -2.37 -20.79
CA SER A 571 18.77 -1.29 -21.14
C SER A 571 18.96 -0.05 -20.25
N GLU A 572 19.15 -0.26 -18.94
CA GLU A 572 19.46 0.81 -17.99
C GLU A 572 20.84 1.43 -18.25
N GLN A 573 21.85 0.61 -18.54
CA GLN A 573 23.21 1.09 -18.83
C GLN A 573 23.36 1.70 -20.22
N ARG A 574 22.48 1.34 -21.17
CA ARG A 574 22.48 1.83 -22.55
C ARG A 574 21.12 2.39 -22.93
N THR A 575 20.64 3.38 -22.18
CA THR A 575 19.44 4.11 -22.59
C THR A 575 19.75 4.81 -23.92
N PRO A 576 19.06 4.47 -25.03
CA PRO A 576 19.32 5.10 -26.31
C PRO A 576 18.99 6.59 -26.20
N THR A 577 19.88 7.45 -26.70
CA THR A 577 19.62 8.89 -26.79
C THR A 577 18.39 9.17 -27.67
N ALA A 578 17.74 10.32 -27.47
CA ALA A 578 16.60 10.76 -28.29
C ALA A 578 16.91 10.68 -29.81
N LEU A 579 18.14 11.03 -30.21
CA LEU A 579 18.63 10.91 -31.58
C LEU A 579 18.69 9.45 -32.05
N GLN A 580 19.23 8.55 -31.23
CA GLN A 580 19.33 7.12 -31.56
C GLN A 580 17.94 6.48 -31.68
N MET A 581 17.00 6.83 -30.79
CA MET A 581 15.62 6.37 -30.87
C MET A 581 14.94 6.86 -32.16
N ARG A 582 15.11 8.15 -32.51
CA ARG A 582 14.59 8.70 -33.76
C ARG A 582 15.17 8.00 -34.99
N GLN A 583 16.49 7.78 -35.03
CA GLN A 583 17.15 7.06 -36.13
C GLN A 583 16.66 5.62 -36.26
N LEU A 584 16.41 4.95 -35.13
CA LEU A 584 15.88 3.59 -35.12
C LEU A 584 14.46 3.55 -35.68
N LEU A 585 13.60 4.51 -35.29
CA LEU A 585 12.26 4.66 -35.86
C LEU A 585 12.29 4.98 -37.36
N GLU A 586 13.16 5.89 -37.81
CA GLU A 586 13.30 6.22 -39.23
C GLU A 586 13.80 5.03 -40.07
N ARG A 587 14.61 4.15 -39.48
CA ARG A 587 15.15 2.95 -40.14
C ARG A 587 14.14 1.80 -40.18
N ASP A 588 13.55 1.48 -39.04
CA ASP A 588 12.79 0.24 -38.84
C ASP A 588 11.29 0.45 -39.06
N VAL A 589 10.79 1.67 -38.90
CA VAL A 589 9.38 2.05 -39.11
C VAL A 589 9.30 3.33 -39.97
N PRO A 590 9.79 3.30 -41.22
CA PRO A 590 9.79 4.47 -42.08
C PRO A 590 8.37 4.93 -42.38
N LEU A 591 8.13 6.24 -42.25
CA LEU A 591 6.83 6.85 -42.51
C LEU A 591 6.54 6.93 -44.01
N SER A 592 5.28 6.75 -44.38
CA SER A 592 4.83 6.87 -45.76
C SER A 592 4.72 8.34 -46.22
N PHE A 593 4.86 8.57 -47.53
CA PHE A 593 4.60 9.88 -48.14
C PHE A 593 3.12 10.19 -48.19
N HIS A 594 2.78 11.47 -48.05
CA HIS A 594 1.40 11.93 -48.23
C HIS A 594 1.22 12.60 -49.58
N LEU A 595 0.25 12.13 -50.35
CA LEU A 595 -0.03 12.62 -51.70
C LEU A 595 -1.32 13.46 -51.71
N PRO A 596 -1.29 14.71 -52.21
CA PRO A 596 -2.50 15.48 -52.50
C PRO A 596 -3.16 14.94 -53.77
N ARG A 597 -3.83 13.77 -53.65
CA ARG A 597 -4.33 12.96 -54.78
C ARG A 597 -5.20 13.75 -55.75
N SER A 598 -6.16 14.52 -55.25
CA SER A 598 -7.06 15.34 -56.07
C SER A 598 -6.30 16.40 -56.87
N TYR A 599 -5.38 17.13 -56.23
CA TYR A 599 -4.59 18.18 -56.88
C TYR A 599 -3.67 17.60 -57.96
N ASN A 600 -2.96 16.52 -57.64
CA ASN A 600 -2.07 15.83 -58.57
C ASN A 600 -2.82 15.32 -59.80
N GLN A 601 -4.01 14.76 -59.60
CA GLN A 601 -4.86 14.26 -60.67
C GLN A 601 -5.40 15.38 -61.57
N ILE A 602 -5.81 16.51 -60.99
CA ILE A 602 -6.32 17.68 -61.75
C ILE A 602 -5.20 18.36 -62.55
N LYS A 603 -3.99 18.47 -61.98
CA LYS A 603 -2.87 19.22 -62.58
C LYS A 603 -1.91 18.36 -63.40
N GLY A 604 -2.10 17.04 -63.44
CA GLY A 604 -1.23 16.12 -64.16
C GLY A 604 0.22 16.16 -63.68
N MET A 605 0.44 16.37 -62.37
CA MET A 605 1.77 16.45 -61.76
C MET A 605 1.82 15.65 -60.46
N THR A 606 3.01 15.20 -60.05
CA THR A 606 3.19 14.43 -58.81
C THR A 606 3.85 15.30 -57.75
N ARG A 607 3.02 15.90 -56.88
CA ARG A 607 3.49 16.54 -55.64
C ARG A 607 3.38 15.59 -54.46
N PHE A 608 4.22 15.76 -53.46
CA PHE A 608 4.19 14.92 -52.26
C PHE A 608 4.77 15.61 -51.03
N PHE A 609 4.25 15.22 -49.86
CA PHE A 609 4.79 15.63 -48.57
C PHE A 609 5.65 14.51 -47.98
N TRP A 610 6.82 14.86 -47.49
CA TRP A 610 7.74 13.94 -46.83
C TRP A 610 7.39 13.78 -45.36
N SER A 611 7.25 12.54 -44.90
CA SER A 611 6.95 12.27 -43.49
C SER A 611 8.24 11.99 -42.72
N LEU A 612 8.37 12.55 -41.51
CA LEU A 612 9.54 12.34 -40.66
C LEU A 612 9.19 12.47 -39.18
N TYR A 613 9.95 11.78 -38.32
CA TYR A 613 9.83 11.87 -36.87
C TYR A 613 10.69 13.00 -36.33
N ARG A 614 10.23 13.82 -35.38
CA ARG A 614 11.09 14.80 -34.68
C ARG A 614 10.71 14.91 -33.22
N TRP A 615 11.70 15.16 -32.38
CA TRP A 615 11.46 15.61 -31.01
C TRP A 615 11.08 17.10 -30.96
N PRO A 616 10.43 17.59 -29.89
CA PRO A 616 9.94 18.97 -29.80
C PRO A 616 11.05 20.03 -29.97
N ASP A 617 12.24 19.76 -29.43
CA ASP A 617 13.43 20.60 -29.54
C ASP A 617 14.00 20.66 -30.97
N GLU A 618 13.80 19.61 -31.76
CA GLU A 618 14.22 19.52 -33.16
C GLU A 618 13.24 20.21 -34.14
N LEU A 619 12.05 20.64 -33.69
CA LEU A 619 11.05 21.27 -34.56
C LEU A 619 11.50 22.65 -35.09
N LYS A 620 12.45 23.30 -34.39
CA LYS A 620 13.00 24.58 -34.82
C LYS A 620 13.90 24.39 -36.04
N GLY A 621 13.41 24.81 -37.22
CA GLY A 621 14.18 24.79 -38.48
C GLY A 621 13.87 23.63 -39.41
N THR A 622 12.98 22.69 -39.03
CA THR A 622 12.56 21.54 -39.87
C THR A 622 11.52 21.86 -40.94
N VAL A 623 11.19 23.14 -41.13
CA VAL A 623 10.18 23.60 -42.11
C VAL A 623 10.73 24.73 -42.99
N THR A 624 12.06 24.80 -43.16
CA THR A 624 12.68 25.77 -44.08
C THR A 624 12.70 25.21 -45.51
N GLU A 625 12.69 26.10 -46.50
CA GLU A 625 12.79 25.72 -47.91
C GLU A 625 14.09 24.96 -48.22
N SER A 626 15.20 25.32 -47.54
CA SER A 626 16.48 24.61 -47.66
C SER A 626 16.41 23.18 -47.13
N PHE A 627 15.65 22.94 -46.06
CA PHE A 627 15.44 21.60 -45.52
C PHE A 627 14.60 20.73 -46.46
N LEU A 628 13.51 21.25 -47.03
CA LEU A 628 12.67 20.51 -47.98
C LEU A 628 13.41 20.12 -49.27
N LYS A 629 14.39 20.93 -49.70
CA LYS A 629 15.30 20.62 -50.83
C LYS A 629 16.36 19.56 -50.50
N GLN A 630 16.41 19.06 -49.26
CA GLN A 630 17.30 17.97 -48.87
C GLN A 630 16.53 16.65 -48.66
N LEU A 631 15.19 16.69 -48.73
CA LEU A 631 14.35 15.52 -48.49
C LEU A 631 14.07 14.76 -49.80
N GLY A 632 14.09 13.44 -49.68
CA GLY A 632 13.73 12.51 -50.75
C GLY A 632 14.83 12.19 -51.77
N PRO A 633 14.61 11.16 -52.60
CA PRO A 633 15.64 10.58 -53.46
C PRO A 633 16.12 11.52 -54.58
N THR A 634 15.34 12.54 -54.92
CA THR A 634 15.66 13.58 -55.90
C THR A 634 16.07 14.92 -55.28
N GLY A 635 16.22 14.99 -53.94
CA GLY A 635 16.54 16.23 -53.22
C GLY A 635 15.42 17.28 -53.33
N HIS A 636 14.16 16.86 -53.25
CA HIS A 636 13.03 17.78 -53.28
C HIS A 636 11.76 17.12 -52.74
N ALA A 637 11.09 17.79 -51.79
CA ALA A 637 9.72 17.52 -51.36
C ALA A 637 8.90 18.82 -51.37
N ASP A 638 7.60 18.74 -51.73
CA ASP A 638 6.72 19.92 -51.77
C ASP A 638 6.29 20.40 -50.37
N GLY A 639 6.51 19.58 -49.35
CA GLY A 639 6.28 19.91 -47.95
C GLY A 639 6.65 18.75 -47.03
N ALA A 640 6.47 18.92 -45.73
CA ALA A 640 6.74 17.89 -44.73
C ALA A 640 5.55 17.66 -43.79
N VAL A 641 5.35 16.41 -43.38
CA VAL A 641 4.48 16.02 -42.28
C VAL A 641 5.37 15.54 -41.15
N VAL A 642 5.37 16.27 -40.04
CA VAL A 642 6.24 15.96 -38.90
C VAL A 642 5.43 15.23 -37.84
N TYR A 643 5.85 14.00 -37.54
CA TYR A 643 5.32 13.21 -36.43
C TYR A 643 6.15 13.56 -35.19
N VAL A 644 5.54 14.32 -34.28
CA VAL A 644 6.23 14.78 -33.06
C VAL A 644 6.28 13.64 -32.06
N LEU A 645 7.49 13.25 -31.66
CA LEU A 645 7.74 12.25 -30.63
C LEU A 645 7.62 12.93 -29.26
N VAL A 646 6.83 12.37 -28.36
CA VAL A 646 6.63 12.88 -26.98
C VAL A 646 6.56 11.71 -26.00
N SER A 647 7.18 11.86 -24.84
CA SER A 647 7.23 10.82 -23.80
C SER A 647 6.26 11.10 -22.65
N ASN A 648 5.78 12.33 -22.52
CA ASN A 648 4.84 12.76 -21.49
C ASN A 648 3.96 13.93 -21.99
N GLN A 649 2.91 14.25 -21.22
CA GLN A 649 1.95 15.29 -21.56
C GLN A 649 2.58 16.70 -21.57
N ALA A 650 3.60 16.95 -20.74
CA ALA A 650 4.27 18.25 -20.68
C ALA A 650 5.07 18.55 -21.97
N GLU A 651 5.79 17.56 -22.50
CA GLU A 651 6.50 17.66 -23.79
C GLU A 651 5.54 17.91 -24.96
N ARG A 652 4.34 17.31 -24.89
CA ARG A 652 3.28 17.57 -25.87
C ARG A 652 2.80 19.02 -25.82
N ASP A 653 2.56 19.54 -24.62
CA ASP A 653 2.10 20.92 -24.45
C ASP A 653 3.20 21.93 -24.84
N GLU A 654 4.48 21.60 -24.66
CA GLU A 654 5.60 22.39 -25.16
C GLU A 654 5.68 22.35 -26.69
N ALA A 655 5.56 21.18 -27.31
CA ALA A 655 5.56 21.03 -28.76
C ALA A 655 4.44 21.84 -29.42
N LEU A 656 3.24 21.85 -28.82
CA LEU A 656 2.10 22.62 -29.32
C LEU A 656 2.34 24.14 -29.31
N LYS A 657 3.21 24.65 -28.42
CA LYS A 657 3.60 26.07 -28.38
C LYS A 657 4.65 26.44 -29.43
N LEU A 658 5.38 25.45 -29.95
CA LEU A 658 6.45 25.62 -30.94
C LEU A 658 5.96 25.55 -32.39
N ILE A 659 4.73 25.05 -32.60
CA ILE A 659 4.08 25.03 -33.91
C ILE A 659 3.40 26.39 -34.14
N PRO A 660 3.74 27.12 -35.22
CA PRO A 660 3.18 28.44 -35.51
C PRO A 660 1.70 28.44 -35.89
#